data_AF-A0A8H6ZHS3-F1
#
_entry.id   AF-A0A8H6ZHS3-F1
#
_cell.length_a   1.000
_cell.length_b   1.000
_cell.length_c   1.000
_cell.angle_alpha   90.00
_cell.angle_beta   90.00
_cell.angle_gamma   90.00
#
_symmetry.space_group_name_H-M   'P 1'
#
loop_
_entity.id
_entity.type
_entity.pdbx_description
1 polymer ?
#
loop_
_entity_poly.entity_id
_entity_poly.type
_entity_poly.pdbx_seq_one_letter_code
_entity_poly.pdbx_strand_id
1 'polypeptide(L)'
;MSDRQYELQKLHHGSTGSWLLNNLHYKTWETTLGSLWINGISGTGKSVLSSMVIGKITEAYSSHCAIAYFYFDFRNQMQHMDTMLRSLTWQLSGKASSPYSGLSRLYETLGKGTIQPQSKHLQEVFKSILSDLDKTYIFICGLDHSNLHLLFTSQPLEEFNKGFGEIPFINLDPAVTSDDIRSFIGNEVPKLGNWASQDNHANDVTEQIVKKSNGMFRLAACLLIELHRCFRKNKWEETLRKLPTDLFGIYNHFWSYAIDTLQEPVFIQAIFRWLVFSKRQLTVDQLADALAFDLENPKFDFLDLDKSTYDPERCQDNANTFKLLEGLIIIDYNSWSKPSIALAHSSVQDYILSSQFHQKFGIIIEPEISHKFITQTCLRYLLIFADPKYSMSKDTLSSYPFALYAGNFWFYHLQLCNELDQEALLASTMHLMENGSRQYTMLYQLQPLERFETHVWDEPILSALSMCSKIGYTRGVSFLLTKNNIYVDEVNKNGETALHLASQKGYLPIVQLLIKHNASVDLHTSNGETALHLALENDHFNIVQLLIDHKASVNLATKDGKTALHLASQEGHFDIVQLLLKHNASVDLYTSNGETALHLALWNGHLSIVQLLFDHNVSVDLATKAGKTALHLASQNGYLDIVQLLVKHNASVDSCTKNGETALYLASGYGRFKSVQLLINHNAFVDLATKNNKTALHIASQKGYFDIVELLIKHNASVDLCTNVGKTALYYASWNNHLKITQLLIEHNASVDLATKDGATVLQLVSQKGYPDIVELLLKHNASVDMCTNFGETALHHASWNNHLKIVQLLIEHNASVDLATKNGKTALHLASQKGYLDIVQLLINHNASVNLCTNAGETPLHLAAWNNHFKIAQLLIEHNASADLTTNDGATALCLASSKGYFLIVQLLIKHTASVDMCTNLGETALHHASWNNHFEITQLLIEHNASVDLAIKDGETALHLASSKGYFPIVQLLIKHTASVDMCTNLGETALHHASWNNHFKITQLLIEHNASVDLATKDGKTALHLASEMGYLDIVQLLIKHNASVDSCTHNGKTALHLALENDHLNVVQPLINHNASVHLVTKDGNTALHLASQKGYLDILQSFIKHQESTLATHNPTQMA
;
A
#
# COMPACT_ATOMS: atom_id res chain seq x y z
N MET A 1 22.26 -7.79 -7.86
CA MET A 1 22.85 -8.85 -8.72
C MET A 1 22.60 -8.61 -10.21
N SER A 2 21.43 -8.07 -10.58
CA SER A 2 21.18 -7.49 -11.92
C SER A 2 22.24 -6.47 -12.33
N ASP A 3 22.74 -5.67 -11.38
CA ASP A 3 23.65 -4.55 -11.66
C ASP A 3 25.01 -5.01 -12.17
N ARG A 4 25.51 -6.17 -11.70
CA ARG A 4 26.81 -6.70 -12.13
C ARG A 4 26.77 -7.30 -13.53
N GLN A 5 25.68 -7.97 -13.90
CA GLN A 5 25.46 -8.39 -15.29
C GLN A 5 25.44 -7.16 -16.21
N TYR A 6 24.76 -6.10 -15.79
CA TYR A 6 24.69 -4.85 -16.53
C TYR A 6 26.05 -4.11 -16.62
N GLU A 7 26.84 -4.09 -15.53
CA GLU A 7 28.21 -3.56 -15.52
C GLU A 7 29.12 -4.33 -16.49
N LEU A 8 29.07 -5.67 -16.46
CA LEU A 8 29.87 -6.51 -17.36
C LEU A 8 29.44 -6.36 -18.82
N GLN A 9 28.15 -6.16 -19.09
CA GLN A 9 27.63 -5.86 -20.43
C GLN A 9 28.18 -4.55 -21.02
N LYS A 10 28.44 -3.54 -20.19
CA LYS A 10 29.07 -2.28 -20.65
C LYS A 10 30.51 -2.47 -21.11
N LEU A 11 31.17 -3.55 -20.70
CA LEU A 11 32.53 -3.89 -21.11
C LEU A 11 32.58 -4.65 -22.45
N HIS A 12 31.43 -4.91 -23.08
CA HIS A 12 31.37 -5.56 -24.38
C HIS A 12 31.72 -4.57 -25.51
N HIS A 13 32.58 -4.98 -26.43
CA HIS A 13 32.73 -4.38 -27.74
C HIS A 13 32.03 -5.25 -28.79
N GLY A 14 31.72 -4.70 -29.98
CA GLY A 14 30.88 -5.36 -30.99
C GLY A 14 31.35 -6.75 -31.45
N SER A 15 32.64 -7.07 -31.31
CA SER A 15 33.25 -8.35 -31.67
C SER A 15 33.66 -9.23 -30.48
N THR A 16 33.47 -8.76 -29.23
CA THR A 16 33.95 -9.44 -28.01
C THR A 16 33.46 -10.87 -27.95
N GLY A 17 34.37 -11.84 -27.83
CA GLY A 17 34.02 -13.25 -27.66
C GLY A 17 33.40 -13.94 -28.89
N SER A 18 33.44 -13.31 -30.06
CA SER A 18 32.91 -13.88 -31.32
C SER A 18 33.55 -15.22 -31.71
N TRP A 19 34.82 -15.43 -31.36
CA TRP A 19 35.52 -16.70 -31.51
C TRP A 19 34.91 -17.83 -30.67
N LEU A 20 34.36 -17.51 -29.48
CA LEU A 20 33.75 -18.49 -28.57
C LEU A 20 32.42 -18.99 -29.14
N LEU A 21 31.61 -18.07 -29.68
CA LEU A 21 30.34 -18.40 -30.33
C LEU A 21 30.52 -19.28 -31.57
N ASN A 22 31.67 -19.18 -32.23
CA ASN A 22 32.01 -19.98 -33.40
C ASN A 22 32.64 -21.35 -33.07
N ASN A 23 33.02 -21.59 -31.82
CA ASN A 23 33.67 -22.81 -31.37
C ASN A 23 32.70 -24.02 -31.41
N LEU A 24 33.19 -25.17 -31.88
CA LEU A 24 32.40 -26.39 -32.02
C LEU A 24 31.85 -26.91 -30.69
N HIS A 25 32.63 -26.83 -29.61
CA HIS A 25 32.21 -27.27 -28.28
C HIS A 25 31.11 -26.36 -27.71
N TYR A 26 31.16 -25.05 -27.98
CA TYR A 26 30.09 -24.11 -27.60
C TYR A 26 28.78 -24.41 -28.36
N LYS A 27 28.84 -24.57 -29.70
CA LYS A 27 27.66 -24.89 -30.52
C LYS A 27 27.02 -26.23 -30.13
N THR A 28 27.84 -27.20 -29.73
CA THR A 28 27.36 -28.50 -29.23
C THR A 28 26.68 -28.34 -27.88
N TRP A 29 27.27 -27.59 -26.95
CA TRP A 29 26.70 -27.31 -25.62
C TRP A 29 25.40 -26.48 -25.70
N GLU A 30 25.29 -25.53 -26.62
CA GLU A 30 24.07 -24.73 -26.81
C GLU A 30 22.86 -25.61 -27.15
N THR A 31 23.09 -26.68 -27.92
CA THR A 31 22.05 -27.55 -28.50
C THR A 31 21.81 -28.85 -27.73
N THR A 32 22.72 -29.28 -26.86
CA THR A 32 22.63 -30.54 -26.10
C THR A 32 22.66 -30.31 -24.58
N LEU A 33 21.95 -31.13 -23.81
CA LEU A 33 21.98 -31.09 -22.34
C LEU A 33 23.36 -31.59 -21.84
N GLY A 34 24.15 -30.70 -21.23
CA GLY A 34 25.47 -31.03 -20.70
C GLY A 34 26.21 -29.85 -20.05
N SER A 35 27.44 -30.11 -19.58
CA SER A 35 28.35 -29.12 -18.98
C SER A 35 29.48 -28.75 -19.96
N LEU A 36 29.90 -27.48 -19.98
CA LEU A 36 31.04 -27.00 -20.78
C LEU A 36 31.95 -26.11 -19.92
N TRP A 37 33.27 -26.29 -19.98
CA TRP A 37 34.23 -25.51 -19.17
C TRP A 37 35.03 -24.53 -20.06
N ILE A 38 35.07 -23.22 -19.75
CA ILE A 38 35.96 -22.22 -20.37
C ILE A 38 37.16 -21.92 -19.46
N ASN A 39 38.22 -22.73 -19.55
CA ASN A 39 39.40 -22.58 -18.72
C ASN A 39 40.23 -21.35 -19.11
N GLY A 40 40.69 -20.57 -18.13
CA GLY A 40 41.70 -19.55 -18.32
C GLY A 40 42.28 -19.02 -17.02
N ILE A 41 43.45 -18.39 -17.11
CA ILE A 41 44.16 -17.82 -15.97
C ILE A 41 43.47 -16.54 -15.44
N SER A 42 43.92 -16.03 -14.30
CA SER A 42 43.36 -14.81 -13.69
C SER A 42 43.54 -13.60 -14.62
N GLY A 43 42.48 -12.81 -14.83
CA GLY A 43 42.54 -11.59 -15.64
C GLY A 43 42.35 -11.73 -17.16
N THR A 44 41.90 -12.89 -17.66
CA THR A 44 41.64 -13.14 -19.11
C THR A 44 40.22 -12.80 -19.60
N GLY A 45 39.37 -12.16 -18.78
CA GLY A 45 38.05 -11.67 -19.22
C GLY A 45 36.89 -12.67 -19.09
N LYS A 46 37.02 -13.71 -18.26
CA LYS A 46 36.05 -14.82 -18.13
C LYS A 46 34.65 -14.39 -17.71
N SER A 47 34.53 -13.46 -16.76
CA SER A 47 33.23 -12.92 -16.34
C SER A 47 32.56 -12.10 -17.45
N VAL A 48 33.35 -11.40 -18.27
CA VAL A 48 32.86 -10.64 -19.43
C VAL A 48 32.39 -11.59 -20.53
N LEU A 49 33.16 -12.65 -20.83
CA LEU A 49 32.74 -13.71 -21.76
C LEU A 49 31.44 -14.40 -21.31
N SER A 50 31.31 -14.67 -20.01
CA SER A 50 30.09 -15.28 -19.45
C SER A 50 28.88 -14.35 -19.56
N SER A 51 29.07 -13.06 -19.28
CA SER A 51 28.04 -12.02 -19.51
C SER A 51 27.61 -11.93 -20.97
N MET A 52 28.55 -12.05 -21.92
CA MET A 52 28.26 -12.09 -23.35
C MET A 52 27.44 -13.33 -23.73
N VAL A 53 27.82 -14.53 -23.24
CA VAL A 53 27.06 -15.76 -23.48
C VAL A 53 25.64 -15.66 -22.90
N ILE A 54 25.48 -15.15 -21.69
CA ILE A 54 24.16 -14.91 -21.06
C ILE A 54 23.33 -13.97 -21.93
N GLY A 55 23.92 -12.86 -22.40
CA GLY A 55 23.25 -11.92 -23.30
C GLY A 55 22.77 -12.58 -24.59
N LYS A 56 23.62 -13.39 -25.24
CA LYS A 56 23.28 -14.09 -26.49
C LYS A 56 22.18 -15.13 -26.30
N ILE A 57 22.23 -15.93 -25.24
CA ILE A 57 21.18 -16.93 -24.96
C ILE A 57 19.87 -16.24 -24.56
N THR A 58 19.94 -15.11 -23.85
CA THR A 58 18.76 -14.29 -23.53
C THR A 58 18.13 -13.72 -24.80
N GLU A 59 18.93 -13.21 -25.74
CA GLU A 59 18.45 -12.73 -27.06
C GLU A 59 17.81 -13.86 -27.88
N ALA A 60 18.42 -15.04 -27.92
CA ALA A 60 18.01 -16.14 -28.79
C ALA A 60 16.79 -16.94 -28.27
N TYR A 61 16.59 -17.04 -26.95
CA TYR A 61 15.62 -17.99 -26.35
C TYR A 61 14.66 -17.35 -25.31
N SER A 62 14.48 -16.02 -25.32
CA SER A 62 13.77 -15.24 -24.29
C SER A 62 12.35 -15.70 -23.87
N SER A 63 11.65 -16.48 -24.70
CA SER A 63 10.26 -16.92 -24.45
C SER A 63 10.08 -18.40 -24.08
N HIS A 64 11.12 -19.23 -24.19
CA HIS A 64 11.01 -20.70 -24.05
C HIS A 64 12.04 -21.34 -23.10
N CYS A 65 12.88 -20.55 -22.44
CA CYS A 65 13.93 -21.05 -21.55
C CYS A 65 14.04 -20.22 -20.26
N ALA A 66 14.31 -20.89 -19.15
CA ALA A 66 14.67 -20.22 -17.90
C ALA A 66 16.19 -19.99 -17.85
N ILE A 67 16.60 -18.78 -17.51
CA ILE A 67 18.01 -18.40 -17.41
C ILE A 67 18.26 -17.89 -15.99
N ALA A 68 19.25 -18.46 -15.31
CA ALA A 68 19.71 -17.98 -14.02
C ALA A 68 21.24 -17.89 -13.99
N TYR A 69 21.77 -16.90 -13.27
CA TYR A 69 23.21 -16.70 -13.20
C TYR A 69 23.66 -16.21 -11.83
N PHE A 70 24.88 -16.56 -11.44
CA PHE A 70 25.52 -16.07 -10.22
C PHE A 70 26.97 -15.70 -10.49
N TYR A 71 27.32 -14.47 -10.11
CA TYR A 71 28.67 -13.94 -10.22
C TYR A 71 29.33 -13.88 -8.86
N PHE A 72 30.33 -14.72 -8.63
CA PHE A 72 31.22 -14.58 -7.48
C PHE A 72 32.05 -13.32 -7.64
N ASP A 73 31.93 -12.42 -6.68
CA ASP A 73 32.67 -11.19 -6.54
C ASP A 73 33.72 -11.40 -5.47
N PHE A 74 34.99 -11.41 -5.87
CA PHE A 74 36.09 -11.47 -4.90
C PHE A 74 36.03 -10.28 -3.91
N ARG A 75 35.34 -9.18 -4.28
CA ARG A 75 35.11 -8.02 -3.39
C ARG A 75 34.06 -8.28 -2.31
N ASN A 76 33.26 -9.34 -2.43
CA ASN A 76 32.19 -9.66 -1.48
C ASN A 76 32.45 -11.02 -0.80
N GLN A 77 33.02 -10.98 0.40
CA GLN A 77 33.34 -12.16 1.22
C GLN A 77 32.11 -12.86 1.82
N MET A 78 30.88 -12.35 1.62
CA MET A 78 29.63 -12.92 2.14
C MET A 78 28.93 -13.87 1.15
N GLN A 79 29.60 -14.22 0.05
CA GLN A 79 29.07 -15.09 -0.98
C GLN A 79 29.41 -16.55 -0.69
N HIS A 80 28.50 -17.23 -0.01
CA HIS A 80 28.56 -18.68 0.22
C HIS A 80 27.64 -19.43 -0.75
N MET A 81 27.78 -20.75 -0.79
CA MET A 81 26.92 -21.65 -1.57
C MET A 81 25.43 -21.40 -1.33
N ASP A 82 25.05 -21.07 -0.09
CA ASP A 82 23.66 -20.76 0.26
C ASP A 82 23.18 -19.47 -0.38
N THR A 83 24.02 -18.44 -0.44
CA THR A 83 23.71 -17.16 -1.07
C THR A 83 23.53 -17.34 -2.58
N MET A 84 24.37 -18.19 -3.18
CA MET A 84 24.22 -18.60 -4.59
C MET A 84 22.90 -19.33 -4.81
N LEU A 85 22.61 -20.37 -4.02
CA LEU A 85 21.38 -21.15 -4.13
C LEU A 85 20.13 -20.27 -3.93
N ARG A 86 20.13 -19.37 -2.94
CA ARG A 86 19.03 -18.40 -2.73
C ARG A 86 18.81 -17.55 -3.97
N SER A 87 19.87 -17.00 -4.53
CA SER A 87 19.80 -16.14 -5.72
C SER A 87 19.30 -16.88 -6.95
N LEU A 88 19.84 -18.08 -7.22
CA LEU A 88 19.42 -18.89 -8.36
C LEU A 88 17.97 -19.34 -8.22
N THR A 89 17.56 -19.78 -7.02
CA THR A 89 16.17 -20.14 -6.69
C THR A 89 15.22 -18.96 -6.93
N TRP A 90 15.60 -17.77 -6.47
CA TRP A 90 14.81 -16.56 -6.67
C TRP A 90 14.67 -16.19 -8.16
N GLN A 91 15.77 -16.19 -8.91
CA GLN A 91 15.77 -15.88 -10.35
C GLN A 91 14.88 -16.84 -11.16
N LEU A 92 14.93 -18.14 -10.86
CA LEU A 92 14.11 -19.14 -11.54
C LEU A 92 12.64 -19.08 -11.12
N SER A 93 12.37 -18.74 -9.85
CA SER A 93 10.98 -18.65 -9.35
C SER A 93 10.13 -17.61 -10.09
N GLY A 94 10.73 -16.49 -10.50
CA GLY A 94 10.03 -15.42 -11.22
C GLY A 94 9.74 -15.72 -12.69
N LYS A 95 10.16 -16.89 -13.21
CA LYS A 95 9.94 -17.30 -14.61
C LYS A 95 8.80 -18.30 -14.79
N ALA A 96 8.16 -18.72 -13.71
CA ALA A 96 7.02 -19.62 -13.75
C ALA A 96 5.68 -18.88 -13.82
N SER A 97 4.71 -19.48 -14.50
CA SER A 97 3.33 -18.99 -14.65
C SER A 97 2.47 -19.18 -13.40
N SER A 98 2.96 -19.87 -12.36
CA SER A 98 2.28 -20.05 -11.07
C SER A 98 3.26 -19.90 -9.88
N PRO A 99 2.81 -19.40 -8.71
CA PRO A 99 3.64 -19.35 -7.52
C PRO A 99 3.98 -20.78 -7.05
N TYR A 100 5.27 -21.10 -6.99
CA TYR A 100 5.73 -22.43 -6.58
C TYR A 100 5.30 -22.77 -5.16
N SER A 101 4.50 -23.82 -5.02
CA SER A 101 4.01 -24.35 -3.75
C SER A 101 5.16 -24.69 -2.78
N GLY A 102 6.31 -25.10 -3.28
CA GLY A 102 7.52 -25.35 -2.49
C GLY A 102 8.11 -24.09 -1.85
N LEU A 103 8.09 -22.94 -2.55
CA LEU A 103 8.54 -21.66 -2.00
C LEU A 103 7.54 -21.09 -1.00
N SER A 104 6.24 -21.18 -1.30
CA SER A 104 5.18 -20.79 -0.36
C SER A 104 5.23 -21.63 0.91
N ARG A 105 5.40 -22.95 0.77
CA ARG A 105 5.59 -23.87 1.90
C ARG A 105 6.85 -23.53 2.69
N LEU A 106 7.98 -23.30 2.02
CA LEU A 106 9.24 -22.93 2.70
C LEU A 106 9.09 -21.61 3.47
N TYR A 107 8.45 -20.60 2.88
CA TYR A 107 8.17 -19.31 3.50
C TYR A 107 7.24 -19.44 4.72
N GLU A 108 6.20 -20.25 4.61
CA GLU A 108 5.26 -20.54 5.71
C GLU A 108 5.94 -21.32 6.84
N THR A 109 6.81 -22.29 6.53
CA THR A 109 7.54 -23.09 7.52
C THR A 109 8.69 -22.36 8.21
N LEU A 110 9.15 -21.22 7.67
CA LEU A 110 10.28 -20.44 8.21
C LEU A 110 9.83 -19.10 8.79
N GLY A 111 8.73 -19.12 9.54
CA GLY A 111 8.25 -17.96 10.29
C GLY A 111 7.92 -16.74 9.42
N LYS A 112 7.50 -16.94 8.16
CA LYS A 112 7.14 -15.86 7.23
C LYS A 112 8.28 -14.85 6.99
N GLY A 113 9.53 -15.34 7.00
CA GLY A 113 10.72 -14.55 6.71
C GLY A 113 11.50 -14.07 7.94
N THR A 114 11.12 -14.50 9.15
CA THR A 114 11.91 -14.29 10.36
C THR A 114 13.13 -15.21 10.44
N ILE A 115 13.07 -16.38 9.78
CA ILE A 115 14.15 -17.39 9.78
C ILE A 115 14.71 -17.54 8.37
N GLN A 116 16.03 -17.52 8.25
CA GLN A 116 16.71 -17.75 6.98
C GLN A 116 16.70 -19.25 6.62
N PRO A 117 16.32 -19.64 5.39
CA PRO A 117 16.33 -21.04 4.99
C PRO A 117 17.75 -21.63 5.00
N GLN A 118 17.88 -22.86 5.50
CA GLN A 118 19.13 -23.63 5.46
C GLN A 118 19.40 -24.20 4.06
N SER A 119 20.67 -24.50 3.77
CA SER A 119 21.17 -24.99 2.47
C SER A 119 20.38 -26.17 1.92
N LYS A 120 20.03 -27.13 2.79
CA LYS A 120 19.34 -28.37 2.40
C LYS A 120 17.93 -28.09 1.86
N HIS A 121 17.16 -27.25 2.55
CA HIS A 121 15.82 -26.86 2.12
C HIS A 121 15.85 -26.03 0.83
N LEU A 122 16.85 -25.15 0.69
CA LEU A 122 17.06 -24.39 -0.54
C LEU A 122 17.38 -25.31 -1.72
N GLN A 123 18.18 -26.35 -1.52
CA GLN A 123 18.49 -27.34 -2.56
C GLN A 123 17.25 -28.13 -3.01
N GLU A 124 16.38 -28.51 -2.07
CA GLU A 124 15.14 -29.24 -2.38
C GLU A 124 14.18 -28.38 -3.20
N VAL A 125 13.95 -27.14 -2.78
CA VAL A 125 13.12 -26.18 -3.52
C VAL A 125 13.73 -25.85 -4.87
N PHE A 126 15.04 -25.64 -4.95
CA PHE A 126 15.75 -25.40 -6.20
C PHE A 126 15.59 -26.56 -7.20
N LYS A 127 15.73 -27.81 -6.74
CA LYS A 127 15.51 -29.00 -7.57
C LYS A 127 14.06 -29.12 -8.05
N SER A 128 13.09 -28.80 -7.19
CA SER A 128 11.67 -28.78 -7.56
C SER A 128 11.35 -27.72 -8.62
N ILE A 129 11.97 -26.54 -8.55
CA ILE A 129 11.78 -25.51 -9.57
C ILE A 129 12.38 -25.97 -10.90
N LEU A 130 13.53 -26.65 -10.87
CA LEU A 130 14.17 -27.17 -12.08
C LEU A 130 13.38 -28.29 -12.77
N SER A 131 12.63 -29.12 -12.03
CA SER A 131 11.82 -30.19 -12.63
C SER A 131 10.62 -29.67 -13.43
N ASP A 132 10.16 -28.46 -13.13
CA ASP A 132 8.96 -27.86 -13.72
C ASP A 132 9.28 -26.94 -14.92
N LEU A 133 10.57 -26.75 -15.23
CA LEU A 133 11.05 -25.90 -16.32
C LEU A 133 11.61 -26.75 -17.48
N ASP A 134 11.04 -26.58 -18.68
CA ASP A 134 11.39 -27.40 -19.86
C ASP A 134 12.87 -27.33 -20.27
N LYS A 135 13.46 -26.13 -20.27
CA LYS A 135 14.88 -25.91 -20.61
C LYS A 135 15.46 -24.79 -19.76
N THR A 136 16.46 -25.11 -18.94
CA THR A 136 17.09 -24.17 -18.01
C THR A 136 18.59 -24.03 -18.27
N TYR A 137 19.07 -22.79 -18.43
CA TYR A 137 20.49 -22.46 -18.50
C TYR A 137 20.93 -21.81 -17.19
N ILE A 138 21.92 -22.38 -16.52
CA ILE A 138 22.50 -21.81 -15.30
C ILE A 138 23.95 -21.41 -15.58
N PHE A 139 24.35 -20.21 -15.14
CA PHE A 139 25.72 -19.71 -15.30
C PHE A 139 26.33 -19.41 -13.94
N ILE A 140 27.50 -19.97 -13.63
CA ILE A 140 28.21 -19.72 -12.37
C ILE A 140 29.62 -19.24 -12.69
N CYS A 141 29.93 -17.99 -12.34
CA CYS A 141 31.22 -17.38 -12.67
C CYS A 141 32.05 -17.13 -11.40
N GLY A 142 33.25 -17.72 -11.29
CA GLY A 142 34.29 -17.28 -10.35
C GLY A 142 34.50 -18.09 -9.06
N LEU A 143 34.50 -19.43 -9.11
CA LEU A 143 34.94 -20.28 -7.98
C LEU A 143 36.33 -20.90 -8.25
N ASP A 144 37.25 -20.75 -7.29
CA ASP A 144 38.49 -21.55 -7.23
C ASP A 144 38.41 -22.75 -6.28
N HIS A 145 37.38 -22.92 -5.46
CA HIS A 145 37.17 -24.17 -4.69
C HIS A 145 35.70 -24.41 -4.35
N SER A 146 35.13 -25.54 -4.79
CA SER A 146 34.07 -26.37 -4.12
C SER A 146 33.12 -27.09 -5.10
N ASN A 147 32.71 -28.30 -4.71
CA ASN A 147 31.93 -29.29 -5.45
C ASN A 147 30.52 -28.82 -5.86
N LEU A 148 30.28 -28.49 -7.14
CA LEU A 148 28.98 -28.66 -7.83
C LEU A 148 29.06 -28.31 -9.33
N HIS A 149 28.26 -29.02 -10.13
CA HIS A 149 28.16 -28.97 -11.60
C HIS A 149 27.63 -27.66 -12.15
N LEU A 150 28.28 -27.06 -13.17
CA LEU A 150 27.77 -26.14 -14.21
C LEU A 150 28.92 -25.51 -15.04
N LEU A 151 28.62 -24.66 -16.05
CA LEU A 151 29.61 -24.07 -16.97
C LEU A 151 30.74 -23.33 -16.23
N PHE A 152 31.90 -23.98 -16.07
CA PHE A 152 33.01 -23.47 -15.25
C PHE A 152 33.93 -22.56 -16.06
N THR A 153 34.56 -21.59 -15.40
CA THR A 153 35.63 -20.79 -16.03
C THR A 153 36.94 -20.72 -15.22
N SER A 154 37.36 -21.79 -14.55
CA SER A 154 38.57 -21.83 -13.71
C SER A 154 39.56 -22.96 -14.06
N GLN A 155 40.70 -23.08 -13.35
CA GLN A 155 41.69 -24.15 -13.58
C GLN A 155 41.16 -25.52 -13.08
N PRO A 156 41.53 -26.64 -13.74
CA PRO A 156 41.08 -27.97 -13.31
C PRO A 156 41.77 -28.41 -12.01
N LEU A 157 40.98 -28.89 -11.03
CA LEU A 157 41.43 -29.55 -9.80
C LEU A 157 41.19 -31.06 -9.90
N GLU A 158 42.16 -31.88 -9.49
CA GLU A 158 42.11 -33.37 -9.58
C GLU A 158 40.92 -34.00 -8.82
N GLU A 159 40.38 -33.32 -7.81
CA GLU A 159 39.25 -33.82 -7.01
C GLU A 159 37.90 -33.80 -7.77
N PHE A 160 37.74 -32.94 -8.79
CA PHE A 160 36.49 -32.81 -9.55
C PHE A 160 36.24 -33.98 -10.52
N ASN A 161 37.31 -34.58 -11.07
CA ASN A 161 37.20 -35.70 -12.02
C ASN A 161 36.64 -36.99 -11.39
N LYS A 162 36.60 -37.10 -10.06
CA LYS A 162 36.06 -38.28 -9.35
C LYS A 162 34.52 -38.28 -9.23
N GLY A 163 33.85 -37.12 -9.34
CA GLY A 163 32.42 -37.02 -9.08
C GLY A 163 31.51 -37.17 -10.31
N PHE A 164 32.03 -36.93 -11.52
CA PHE A 164 31.17 -36.46 -12.61
C PHE A 164 31.54 -36.83 -14.06
N GLY A 165 32.57 -37.66 -14.26
CA GLY A 165 33.03 -38.07 -15.59
C GLY A 165 33.78 -36.97 -16.36
N GLU A 166 34.24 -37.28 -17.58
CA GLU A 166 34.99 -36.33 -18.44
C GLU A 166 34.09 -35.19 -18.95
N ILE A 167 34.43 -33.94 -18.60
CA ILE A 167 33.71 -32.73 -19.05
C ILE A 167 34.52 -32.06 -20.19
N PRO A 168 33.90 -31.70 -21.33
CA PRO A 168 34.59 -30.99 -22.40
C PRO A 168 35.00 -29.56 -22.00
N PHE A 169 36.22 -29.15 -22.36
CA PHE A 169 36.79 -27.83 -21.99
C PHE A 169 37.31 -27.03 -23.21
N ILE A 170 37.26 -25.70 -23.11
CA ILE A 170 37.82 -24.70 -24.03
C ILE A 170 38.90 -23.93 -23.27
N ASN A 171 40.14 -23.92 -23.78
CA ASN A 171 41.24 -23.14 -23.18
C ASN A 171 41.32 -21.74 -23.80
N LEU A 172 41.42 -20.72 -22.94
CA LEU A 172 41.73 -19.34 -23.33
C LEU A 172 43.23 -19.19 -23.64
N ASP A 173 43.60 -19.41 -24.90
CA ASP A 173 44.95 -19.16 -25.41
C ASP A 173 45.16 -17.65 -25.70
N PRO A 174 46.33 -17.07 -25.36
CA PRO A 174 46.69 -15.69 -25.71
C PRO A 174 46.38 -15.25 -27.14
N ALA A 175 46.55 -16.15 -28.12
CA ALA A 175 46.27 -15.86 -29.53
C ALA A 175 44.80 -15.57 -29.80
N VAL A 176 43.90 -16.19 -29.05
CA VAL A 176 42.43 -16.10 -29.22
C VAL A 176 41.86 -14.83 -28.60
N THR A 177 42.45 -14.35 -27.50
CA THR A 177 42.02 -13.12 -26.80
C THR A 177 42.60 -11.82 -27.36
N SER A 178 43.57 -11.91 -28.29
CA SER A 178 44.34 -10.74 -28.78
C SER A 178 43.45 -9.69 -29.49
N ASP A 179 42.48 -10.15 -30.29
CA ASP A 179 41.53 -9.26 -31.00
C ASP A 179 40.60 -8.54 -30.01
N ASP A 180 40.17 -9.24 -28.96
CA ASP A 180 39.33 -8.67 -27.91
C ASP A 180 40.13 -7.67 -27.05
N ILE A 181 41.41 -7.93 -26.77
CA ILE A 181 42.30 -6.99 -26.05
C ILE A 181 42.56 -5.74 -26.90
N ARG A 182 42.77 -5.87 -28.21
CA ARG A 182 42.87 -4.71 -29.13
C ARG A 182 41.65 -3.82 -29.04
N SER A 183 40.47 -4.42 -29.03
CA SER A 183 39.20 -3.69 -28.89
C SER A 183 39.09 -3.00 -27.53
N PHE A 184 39.48 -3.69 -26.45
CA PHE A 184 39.48 -3.17 -25.08
C PHE A 184 40.38 -1.92 -24.93
N ILE A 185 41.61 -1.96 -25.47
CA ILE A 185 42.55 -0.84 -25.34
C ILE A 185 42.37 0.24 -26.42
N GLY A 186 41.66 -0.04 -27.51
CA GLY A 186 41.52 0.85 -28.66
C GLY A 186 40.92 2.22 -28.32
N ASN A 187 40.08 2.29 -27.30
CA ASN A 187 39.52 3.55 -26.79
C ASN A 187 40.41 4.24 -25.72
N GLU A 188 41.37 3.52 -25.14
CA GLU A 188 42.25 4.03 -24.07
C GLU A 188 43.57 4.57 -24.62
N VAL A 189 44.12 3.96 -25.68
CA VAL A 189 45.36 4.41 -26.33
C VAL A 189 45.30 5.88 -26.78
N PRO A 190 44.20 6.38 -27.39
CA PRO A 190 44.10 7.80 -27.74
C PRO A 190 44.13 8.76 -26.54
N LYS A 191 43.78 8.27 -25.34
CA LYS A 191 43.77 9.06 -24.09
C LYS A 191 45.15 9.18 -23.44
N LEU A 192 46.16 8.45 -23.91
CA LEU A 192 47.55 8.56 -23.43
C LEU A 192 48.20 9.93 -23.75
N GLY A 193 47.56 10.71 -24.63
CA GLY A 193 47.92 12.09 -24.96
C GLY A 193 47.92 12.35 -26.46
N ASN A 194 47.98 13.62 -26.88
CA ASN A 194 47.90 14.04 -28.29
C ASN A 194 48.90 13.33 -29.24
N TRP A 195 49.98 12.78 -28.69
CA TRP A 195 50.98 12.02 -29.45
C TRP A 195 50.52 10.61 -29.83
N ALA A 196 49.63 10.01 -29.04
CA ALA A 196 49.08 8.67 -29.25
C ALA A 196 47.83 8.66 -30.14
N SER A 197 47.26 9.83 -30.44
CA SER A 197 46.05 9.98 -31.27
C SER A 197 46.33 10.03 -32.79
N GLN A 198 47.59 9.93 -33.23
CA GLN A 198 47.96 9.86 -34.65
C GLN A 198 47.89 8.40 -35.12
N ASP A 199 47.06 8.09 -36.13
CA ASP A 199 46.72 6.72 -36.58
C ASP A 199 47.92 5.76 -36.69
N ASN A 200 49.04 6.23 -37.25
CA ASN A 200 50.23 5.39 -37.44
C ASN A 200 50.94 5.01 -36.13
N HIS A 201 50.82 5.82 -35.07
CA HIS A 201 51.45 5.55 -33.77
C HIS A 201 50.48 4.83 -32.82
N ALA A 202 49.18 5.12 -32.91
CA ALA A 202 48.15 4.45 -32.15
C ALA A 202 48.17 2.93 -32.38
N ASN A 203 48.33 2.52 -33.63
CA ASN A 203 48.38 1.10 -34.01
C ASN A 203 49.64 0.39 -33.49
N ASP A 204 50.81 1.03 -33.58
CA ASP A 204 52.06 0.44 -33.07
C ASP A 204 52.06 0.28 -31.54
N VAL A 205 51.61 1.31 -30.82
CA VAL A 205 51.43 1.25 -29.35
C VAL A 205 50.46 0.13 -28.97
N THR A 206 49.34 0.02 -29.69
CA THR A 206 48.31 -1.00 -29.48
C THR A 206 48.89 -2.41 -29.63
N GLU A 207 49.60 -2.69 -30.73
CA GLU A 207 50.19 -4.01 -30.98
C GLU A 207 51.27 -4.38 -29.96
N GLN A 208 52.09 -3.41 -29.53
CA GLN A 208 53.10 -3.65 -28.50
C GLN A 208 52.46 -3.98 -27.13
N ILE A 209 51.38 -3.28 -26.74
CA ILE A 209 50.63 -3.59 -25.51
C ILE A 209 49.98 -4.96 -25.60
N VAL A 210 49.33 -5.29 -26.72
CA VAL A 210 48.68 -6.60 -26.94
C VAL A 210 49.69 -7.73 -26.83
N LYS A 211 50.81 -7.62 -27.54
CA LYS A 211 51.90 -8.61 -27.49
C LYS A 211 52.43 -8.79 -26.07
N LYS A 212 52.60 -7.69 -25.32
CA LYS A 212 53.16 -7.71 -23.96
C LYS A 212 52.16 -8.19 -22.90
N SER A 213 50.87 -8.04 -23.18
CA SER A 213 49.78 -8.49 -22.28
C SER A 213 49.62 -10.01 -22.23
N ASN A 214 50.16 -10.74 -23.21
CA ASN A 214 50.12 -12.20 -23.30
C ASN A 214 48.71 -12.80 -23.03
N GLY A 215 47.67 -12.18 -23.61
CA GLY A 215 46.28 -12.63 -23.46
C GLY A 215 45.57 -12.22 -22.16
N MET A 216 46.21 -11.41 -21.32
CA MET A 216 45.63 -10.97 -20.04
C MET A 216 45.17 -9.50 -20.13
N PHE A 217 43.84 -9.28 -20.14
CA PHE A 217 43.23 -7.95 -20.07
C PHE A 217 43.71 -7.15 -18.85
N ARG A 218 43.88 -7.83 -17.72
CA ARG A 218 44.38 -7.21 -16.49
C ARG A 218 45.79 -6.66 -16.65
N LEU A 219 46.68 -7.38 -17.32
CA LEU A 219 48.04 -6.92 -17.59
C LEU A 219 48.02 -5.75 -18.57
N ALA A 220 47.20 -5.81 -19.62
CA ALA A 220 47.01 -4.70 -20.56
C ALA A 220 46.55 -3.41 -19.84
N ALA A 221 45.57 -3.52 -18.94
CA ALA A 221 45.11 -2.39 -18.13
C ALA A 221 46.22 -1.82 -17.21
N CYS A 222 47.02 -2.68 -16.57
CA CYS A 222 48.15 -2.25 -15.75
C CYS A 222 49.25 -1.55 -16.58
N LEU A 223 49.54 -2.05 -17.79
CA LEU A 223 50.48 -1.38 -18.70
C LEU A 223 49.98 0.01 -19.10
N LEU A 224 48.68 0.16 -19.38
CA LEU A 224 48.06 1.46 -19.70
C LEU A 224 48.17 2.47 -18.55
N ILE A 225 48.00 2.04 -17.29
CA ILE A 225 48.16 2.90 -16.10
C ILE A 225 49.56 3.53 -16.06
N GLU A 226 50.62 2.74 -16.27
CA GLU A 226 51.99 3.27 -16.31
C GLU A 226 52.25 4.16 -17.52
N LEU A 227 51.63 3.86 -18.66
CA LEU A 227 51.75 4.70 -19.85
C LEU A 227 51.01 6.03 -19.70
N HIS A 228 49.89 6.09 -18.96
CA HIS A 228 49.22 7.34 -18.64
C HIS A 228 50.08 8.29 -17.78
N ARG A 229 51.01 7.73 -16.98
CA ARG A 229 51.98 8.51 -16.20
C ARG A 229 53.11 9.09 -17.07
N CYS A 230 53.20 8.71 -18.36
CA CYS A 230 54.24 9.17 -19.28
C CYS A 230 53.81 10.43 -20.06
N PHE A 231 54.23 11.61 -19.59
CA PHE A 231 53.87 12.89 -20.21
C PHE A 231 54.67 13.27 -21.49
N ARG A 232 55.68 12.48 -21.92
CA ARG A 232 56.59 12.83 -23.03
C ARG A 232 56.65 11.75 -24.11
N LYS A 233 56.42 12.16 -25.37
CA LYS A 233 56.45 11.33 -26.59
C LYS A 233 57.71 10.47 -26.76
N ASN A 234 58.89 10.91 -26.30
CA ASN A 234 60.14 10.19 -26.52
C ASN A 234 60.48 9.16 -25.44
N LYS A 235 59.64 8.98 -24.42
CA LYS A 235 59.92 8.07 -23.29
C LYS A 235 59.00 6.86 -23.21
N TRP A 236 57.85 6.86 -23.89
CA TRP A 236 56.87 5.76 -23.74
C TRP A 236 57.41 4.42 -24.27
N GLU A 237 58.14 4.38 -25.40
CA GLU A 237 58.74 3.14 -25.93
C GLU A 237 59.77 2.56 -24.96
N GLU A 238 60.57 3.43 -24.34
CA GLU A 238 61.57 3.05 -23.36
C GLU A 238 60.90 2.52 -22.08
N THR A 239 59.87 3.21 -21.60
CA THR A 239 59.06 2.78 -20.45
C THR A 239 58.39 1.45 -20.74
N LEU A 240 57.67 1.33 -21.86
CA LEU A 240 56.97 0.10 -22.24
C LEU A 240 57.93 -1.06 -22.37
N ARG A 241 59.14 -0.87 -22.91
CA ARG A 241 60.17 -1.92 -22.99
C ARG A 241 60.63 -2.39 -21.61
N LYS A 242 60.82 -1.47 -20.66
CA LYS A 242 61.26 -1.76 -19.28
C LYS A 242 60.20 -2.42 -18.41
N LEU A 243 58.91 -2.24 -18.71
CA LEU A 243 57.83 -2.84 -17.92
C LEU A 243 57.86 -4.39 -17.99
N PRO A 244 57.35 -5.10 -16.97
CA PRO A 244 57.30 -6.57 -16.98
C PRO A 244 56.29 -7.16 -17.98
N THR A 245 56.39 -8.47 -18.25
CA THR A 245 55.54 -9.23 -19.19
C THR A 245 54.55 -10.16 -18.48
N ASP A 246 54.49 -10.13 -17.16
CA ASP A 246 53.63 -10.95 -16.33
C ASP A 246 52.98 -10.10 -15.21
N LEU A 247 51.88 -10.61 -14.63
CA LEU A 247 51.10 -9.89 -13.62
C LEU A 247 51.90 -9.63 -12.33
N PHE A 248 52.71 -10.58 -11.88
CA PHE A 248 53.45 -10.43 -10.62
C PHE A 248 54.60 -9.43 -10.78
N GLY A 249 55.25 -9.44 -11.95
CA GLY A 249 56.22 -8.43 -12.34
C GLY A 249 55.62 -7.02 -12.30
N ILE A 250 54.48 -6.78 -12.95
CA ILE A 250 53.89 -5.43 -12.97
C ILE A 250 53.37 -5.00 -11.59
N TYR A 251 52.89 -5.93 -10.76
CA TYR A 251 52.52 -5.64 -9.37
C TYR A 251 53.72 -5.30 -8.50
N ASN A 252 54.86 -5.97 -8.71
CA ASN A 252 56.13 -5.58 -8.07
C ASN A 252 56.51 -4.15 -8.42
N HIS A 253 56.35 -3.75 -9.69
CA HIS A 253 56.64 -2.38 -10.14
C HIS A 253 55.77 -1.35 -9.42
N PHE A 254 54.45 -1.57 -9.36
CA PHE A 254 53.55 -0.67 -8.63
C PHE A 254 53.85 -0.63 -7.13
N TRP A 255 54.19 -1.76 -6.52
CA TRP A 255 54.53 -1.81 -5.10
C TRP A 255 55.84 -1.06 -4.79
N SER A 256 56.88 -1.27 -5.59
CA SER A 256 58.13 -0.51 -5.50
C SER A 256 57.91 0.98 -5.68
N TYR A 257 57.14 1.38 -6.69
CA TYR A 257 56.78 2.79 -6.92
C TYR A 257 56.08 3.41 -5.71
N ALA A 258 55.13 2.69 -5.10
CA ALA A 258 54.43 3.15 -3.92
C ALA A 258 55.36 3.30 -2.71
N ILE A 259 56.24 2.33 -2.45
CA ILE A 259 57.25 2.42 -1.38
C ILE A 259 58.19 3.61 -1.61
N ASP A 260 58.74 3.75 -2.81
CA ASP A 260 59.71 4.79 -3.14
C ASP A 260 59.11 6.20 -3.03
N THR A 261 57.82 6.34 -3.33
CA THR A 261 57.11 7.63 -3.31
C THR A 261 56.61 8.00 -1.92
N LEU A 262 56.02 7.04 -1.18
CA LEU A 262 55.43 7.30 0.14
C LEU A 262 56.45 7.22 1.28
N GLN A 263 57.52 6.43 1.11
CA GLN A 263 58.54 6.16 2.13
C GLN A 263 57.98 5.58 3.45
N GLU A 264 56.75 5.07 3.45
CA GLU A 264 56.05 4.49 4.61
C GLU A 264 55.59 3.04 4.33
N PRO A 265 56.48 2.04 4.37
CA PRO A 265 56.14 0.66 4.01
C PRO A 265 55.13 0.00 4.97
N VAL A 266 55.12 0.40 6.25
CA VAL A 266 54.18 -0.12 7.27
C VAL A 266 52.76 0.38 7.00
N PHE A 267 52.61 1.64 6.58
CA PHE A 267 51.33 2.24 6.22
C PHE A 267 50.72 1.53 4.99
N ILE A 268 51.53 1.29 3.95
CA ILE A 268 51.10 0.53 2.77
C ILE A 268 50.69 -0.90 3.17
N GLN A 269 51.47 -1.57 4.02
CA GLN A 269 51.12 -2.90 4.52
C GLN A 269 49.76 -2.90 5.24
N ALA A 270 49.47 -1.90 6.07
CA ALA A 270 48.21 -1.79 6.79
C ALA A 270 47.00 -1.60 5.85
N ILE A 271 47.15 -0.82 4.77
CA ILE A 271 46.11 -0.68 3.73
C ILE A 271 45.72 -2.05 3.19
N PHE A 272 46.71 -2.85 2.78
CA PHE A 272 46.42 -4.15 2.17
C PHE A 272 45.93 -5.21 3.16
N ARG A 273 46.31 -5.14 4.44
CA ARG A 273 45.68 -5.95 5.49
C ARG A 273 44.17 -5.70 5.55
N TRP A 274 43.77 -4.42 5.54
CA TRP A 274 42.35 -4.04 5.54
C TRP A 274 41.63 -4.46 4.25
N LEU A 275 42.23 -4.22 3.08
CA LEU A 275 41.60 -4.55 1.80
C LEU A 275 41.43 -6.06 1.58
N VAL A 276 42.33 -6.89 2.11
CA VAL A 276 42.30 -8.34 1.95
C VAL A 276 41.42 -9.01 3.02
N PHE A 277 41.49 -8.57 4.28
CA PHE A 277 40.93 -9.34 5.41
C PHE A 277 39.73 -8.68 6.11
N SER A 278 39.22 -7.55 5.62
CA SER A 278 37.97 -6.96 6.13
C SER A 278 36.75 -7.82 5.77
N LYS A 279 35.80 -7.96 6.70
CA LYS A 279 34.56 -8.73 6.55
C LYS A 279 33.68 -8.21 5.41
N ARG A 280 33.70 -6.90 5.17
CA ARG A 280 33.05 -6.25 4.04
C ARG A 280 33.96 -5.15 3.50
N GLN A 281 33.72 -4.78 2.25
CA GLN A 281 34.38 -3.64 1.63
C GLN A 281 34.17 -2.36 2.45
N LEU A 282 35.25 -1.60 2.62
CA LEU A 282 35.27 -0.33 3.34
C LEU A 282 35.07 0.85 2.38
N THR A 283 34.50 1.94 2.89
CA THR A 283 34.56 3.23 2.18
C THR A 283 35.96 3.83 2.27
N VAL A 284 36.29 4.76 1.37
CA VAL A 284 37.53 5.54 1.43
C VAL A 284 37.67 6.20 2.81
N ASP A 285 36.61 6.85 3.28
CA ASP A 285 36.57 7.48 4.61
C ASP A 285 36.79 6.46 5.74
N GLN A 286 36.16 5.27 5.67
CA GLN A 286 36.30 4.24 6.69
C GLN A 286 37.73 3.70 6.79
N LEU A 287 38.37 3.46 5.65
CA LEU A 287 39.75 2.97 5.64
C LEU A 287 40.73 4.06 6.07
N ALA A 288 40.57 5.29 5.58
CA ALA A 288 41.42 6.41 5.95
C ALA A 288 41.37 6.70 7.45
N ASP A 289 40.18 6.61 8.04
CA ASP A 289 39.92 6.78 9.47
C ASP A 289 40.45 5.61 10.31
N ALA A 290 40.37 4.36 9.82
CA ALA A 290 41.01 3.21 10.46
C ALA A 290 42.56 3.33 10.49
N LEU A 291 43.14 4.03 9.52
CA LEU A 291 44.58 4.27 9.38
C LEU A 291 45.06 5.56 10.05
N ALA A 292 44.16 6.33 10.69
CA ALA A 292 44.50 7.56 11.41
C ALA A 292 45.23 7.30 12.75
N PHE A 293 45.41 6.04 13.12
CA PHE A 293 46.21 5.64 14.27
C PHE A 293 47.70 5.61 13.94
N ASP A 294 48.55 5.89 14.93
CA ASP A 294 49.98 5.57 14.85
C ASP A 294 50.17 4.04 14.74
N LEU A 295 50.56 3.61 13.53
CA LEU A 295 50.80 2.22 13.15
C LEU A 295 52.20 1.74 13.51
N GLU A 296 53.11 2.64 13.87
CA GLU A 296 54.52 2.36 14.12
C GLU A 296 54.83 2.09 15.60
N ASN A 297 53.95 2.52 16.51
CA ASN A 297 54.13 2.27 17.94
C ASN A 297 53.81 0.80 18.31
N PRO A 298 54.84 -0.04 18.59
CA PRO A 298 54.65 -1.46 18.92
C PRO A 298 54.26 -1.65 20.40
N LYS A 299 54.45 -0.63 21.23
CA LYS A 299 54.14 -0.63 22.66
C LYS A 299 52.83 0.12 22.90
N PHE A 300 51.73 -0.55 22.60
CA PHE A 300 50.46 -0.08 23.13
C PHE A 300 50.32 -0.63 24.55
N ASP A 301 50.59 0.21 25.54
CA ASP A 301 50.20 -0.06 26.91
C ASP A 301 48.73 0.37 27.07
N PHE A 302 47.82 -0.59 27.15
CA PHE A 302 46.38 -0.36 27.13
C PHE A 302 45.85 0.43 28.33
N LEU A 303 46.70 0.64 29.35
CA LEU A 303 46.41 1.43 30.54
C LEU A 303 46.75 2.93 30.36
N ASP A 304 47.54 3.29 29.35
CA ASP A 304 47.83 4.66 28.96
C ASP A 304 46.98 5.02 27.74
N LEU A 305 45.74 5.46 28.00
CA LEU A 305 44.80 6.02 27.03
C LEU A 305 45.24 7.41 26.55
N ASP A 306 46.50 7.56 26.16
CA ASP A 306 46.99 8.85 25.69
C ASP A 306 46.39 9.14 24.31
N LYS A 307 45.63 10.24 24.23
CA LYS A 307 44.91 10.71 23.03
C LYS A 307 45.85 11.07 21.87
N SER A 308 47.15 11.01 22.10
CA SER A 308 48.23 11.34 21.17
C SER A 308 48.39 10.34 19.99
N THR A 309 47.66 9.23 19.98
CA THR A 309 47.81 8.15 18.97
C THR A 309 46.78 8.13 17.85
N TYR A 310 45.66 8.85 17.96
CA TYR A 310 44.64 8.99 16.89
C TYR A 310 44.58 10.44 16.41
N ASP A 311 44.81 10.65 15.12
CA ASP A 311 44.83 11.97 14.50
C ASP A 311 43.76 12.07 13.39
N PRO A 312 42.59 12.67 13.67
CA PRO A 312 41.53 12.79 12.68
C PRO A 312 41.92 13.71 11.51
N GLU A 313 42.86 14.64 11.67
CA GLU A 313 43.30 15.55 10.60
C GLU A 313 44.03 14.78 9.48
N ARG A 314 44.64 13.64 9.80
CA ARG A 314 45.30 12.74 8.82
C ARG A 314 44.34 12.00 7.90
N CYS A 315 43.03 11.96 8.18
CA CYS A 315 42.08 11.20 7.35
C CYS A 315 42.07 11.66 5.89
N GLN A 316 42.13 12.98 5.66
CA GLN A 316 42.10 13.53 4.30
C GLN A 316 43.40 13.23 3.55
N ASP A 317 44.54 13.28 4.25
CA ASP A 317 45.85 12.95 3.69
C ASP A 317 45.95 11.45 3.37
N ASN A 318 45.50 10.58 4.29
CA ASN A 318 45.39 9.14 4.08
C ASN A 318 44.51 8.80 2.87
N ALA A 319 43.37 9.47 2.70
CA ALA A 319 42.51 9.26 1.53
C ALA A 319 43.18 9.67 0.21
N ASN A 320 44.03 10.71 0.23
CA ASN A 320 44.76 11.17 -0.95
C ASN A 320 45.88 10.20 -1.36
N THR A 321 46.54 9.52 -0.41
CA THR A 321 47.62 8.56 -0.71
C THR A 321 47.14 7.33 -1.47
N PHE A 322 45.86 6.93 -1.32
CA PHE A 322 45.28 5.81 -2.06
C PHE A 322 45.40 5.97 -3.59
N LYS A 323 45.42 7.20 -4.12
CA LYS A 323 45.63 7.45 -5.55
C LYS A 323 47.00 6.96 -6.05
N LEU A 324 48.02 6.94 -5.19
CA LEU A 324 49.37 6.47 -5.54
C LEU A 324 49.45 4.94 -5.66
N LEU A 325 48.44 4.21 -5.15
CA LEU A 325 48.31 2.76 -5.25
C LEU A 325 47.49 2.32 -6.48
N GLU A 326 47.20 3.25 -7.40
CA GLU A 326 46.56 2.97 -8.67
C GLU A 326 47.35 1.89 -9.43
N GLY A 327 46.61 0.86 -9.88
CA GLY A 327 47.18 -0.36 -10.44
C GLY A 327 47.07 -1.55 -9.50
N LEU A 328 47.04 -1.35 -8.18
CA LEU A 328 46.82 -2.41 -7.18
C LEU A 328 45.42 -2.32 -6.56
N ILE A 329 44.87 -1.11 -6.44
CA ILE A 329 43.55 -0.86 -5.86
C ILE A 329 42.65 -0.11 -6.85
N ILE A 330 41.35 -0.13 -6.59
CA ILE A 330 40.33 0.63 -7.31
C ILE A 330 39.45 1.38 -6.31
N ILE A 331 39.10 2.62 -6.66
CA ILE A 331 38.13 3.43 -5.91
C ILE A 331 36.88 3.55 -6.77
N ASP A 332 35.76 3.03 -6.26
CA ASP A 332 34.48 3.04 -6.95
C ASP A 332 33.62 4.22 -6.49
N TYR A 333 33.31 5.11 -7.43
CA TYR A 333 32.50 6.32 -7.24
C TYR A 333 31.08 6.10 -7.77
N ASN A 334 30.34 5.17 -7.16
CA ASN A 334 28.93 5.00 -7.50
C ASN A 334 28.10 6.23 -7.09
N SER A 335 27.22 6.69 -7.98
CA SER A 335 26.62 8.04 -7.95
C SER A 335 25.69 8.34 -6.75
N TRP A 336 25.44 7.36 -5.88
CA TRP A 336 24.45 7.43 -4.80
C TRP A 336 25.02 7.05 -3.41
N SER A 337 26.29 6.64 -3.31
CA SER A 337 26.92 6.20 -2.05
C SER A 337 28.30 6.82 -1.86
N LYS A 338 28.81 6.84 -0.61
CA LYS A 338 30.21 7.22 -0.35
C LYS A 338 31.17 6.30 -1.14
N PRO A 339 32.30 6.82 -1.65
CA PRO A 339 33.21 6.06 -2.49
C PRO A 339 33.78 4.85 -1.74
N SER A 340 33.80 3.70 -2.40
CA SER A 340 34.30 2.44 -1.83
C SER A 340 35.69 2.10 -2.36
N ILE A 341 36.51 1.43 -1.55
CA ILE A 341 37.88 1.06 -1.92
C ILE A 341 38.03 -0.46 -1.91
N ALA A 342 38.66 -1.03 -2.93
CA ALA A 342 38.89 -2.47 -3.07
C ALA A 342 40.21 -2.76 -3.79
N LEU A 343 40.65 -4.02 -3.75
CA LEU A 343 41.69 -4.51 -4.64
C LEU A 343 41.20 -4.39 -6.09
N ALA A 344 42.09 -3.97 -6.98
CA ALA A 344 41.74 -3.76 -8.37
C ALA A 344 41.40 -5.07 -9.13
N HIS A 345 41.88 -6.21 -8.63
CA HIS A 345 41.54 -7.54 -9.16
C HIS A 345 41.93 -8.62 -8.14
N SER A 346 41.29 -9.80 -8.17
CA SER A 346 41.61 -10.94 -7.28
C SER A 346 43.08 -11.38 -7.38
N SER A 347 43.68 -11.32 -8.57
CA SER A 347 45.11 -11.59 -8.77
C SER A 347 46.06 -10.73 -7.93
N VAL A 348 45.62 -9.55 -7.47
CA VAL A 348 46.40 -8.72 -6.54
C VAL A 348 46.44 -9.36 -5.16
N GLN A 349 45.33 -9.95 -4.70
CA GLN A 349 45.28 -10.72 -3.47
C GLN A 349 46.21 -11.93 -3.54
N ASP A 350 46.11 -12.71 -4.62
CA ASP A 350 46.97 -13.89 -4.84
C ASP A 350 48.46 -13.53 -4.81
N TYR A 351 48.81 -12.40 -5.43
CA TYR A 351 50.16 -11.87 -5.43
C TYR A 351 50.63 -11.46 -4.03
N ILE A 352 49.83 -10.72 -3.27
CA ILE A 352 50.17 -10.27 -1.91
C ILE A 352 50.35 -11.46 -0.96
N LEU A 353 49.54 -12.50 -1.11
CA LEU A 353 49.61 -13.72 -0.31
C LEU A 353 50.69 -14.70 -0.80
N SER A 354 51.39 -14.40 -1.90
CA SER A 354 52.39 -15.30 -2.47
C SER A 354 53.72 -15.27 -1.72
N SER A 355 54.42 -16.41 -1.70
CA SER A 355 55.78 -16.51 -1.17
C SER A 355 56.78 -15.60 -1.90
N GLN A 356 56.53 -15.32 -3.18
CA GLN A 356 57.37 -14.44 -4.01
C GLN A 356 57.32 -12.99 -3.53
N PHE A 357 56.14 -12.51 -3.12
CA PHE A 357 55.99 -11.16 -2.55
C PHE A 357 56.75 -11.04 -1.23
N HIS A 358 56.59 -12.03 -0.35
CA HIS A 358 57.30 -12.06 0.93
C HIS A 358 58.82 -12.05 0.75
N GLN A 359 59.36 -12.90 -0.12
CA GLN A 359 60.81 -12.99 -0.38
C GLN A 359 61.40 -11.67 -0.89
N LYS A 360 60.64 -10.90 -1.67
CA LYS A 360 61.13 -9.68 -2.31
C LYS A 360 61.07 -8.44 -1.42
N PHE A 361 60.00 -8.26 -0.66
CA PHE A 361 59.81 -7.05 0.16
C PHE A 361 60.03 -7.28 1.66
N GLY A 362 60.16 -8.54 2.10
CA GLY A 362 60.27 -8.87 3.54
C GLY A 362 58.99 -8.59 4.32
N ILE A 363 57.87 -8.36 3.63
CA ILE A 363 56.57 -8.03 4.21
C ILE A 363 55.73 -9.31 4.30
N ILE A 364 55.05 -9.53 5.43
CA ILE A 364 54.13 -10.65 5.64
C ILE A 364 52.70 -10.08 5.77
N ILE A 365 51.80 -10.52 4.91
CA ILE A 365 50.36 -10.20 4.95
C ILE A 365 49.64 -11.55 4.94
N GLU A 366 49.51 -12.16 6.12
CA GLU A 366 48.88 -13.47 6.29
C GLU A 366 47.62 -13.35 7.17
N PRO A 367 46.69 -14.31 7.10
CA PRO A 367 45.39 -14.21 7.78
C PRO A 367 45.48 -13.95 9.28
N GLU A 368 46.30 -14.71 10.02
CA GLU A 368 46.36 -14.63 11.49
C GLU A 368 46.88 -13.27 11.97
N ILE A 369 48.02 -12.83 11.44
CA ILE A 369 48.64 -11.54 11.79
C ILE A 369 47.71 -10.38 11.41
N SER A 370 47.03 -10.51 10.27
CA SER A 370 46.13 -9.46 9.76
C SER A 370 44.84 -9.36 10.57
N HIS A 371 44.23 -10.48 10.97
CA HIS A 371 43.05 -10.47 11.85
C HIS A 371 43.39 -9.97 13.25
N LYS A 372 44.58 -10.29 13.79
CA LYS A 372 45.07 -9.69 15.04
C LYS A 372 45.19 -8.18 14.92
N PHE A 373 45.85 -7.70 13.87
CA PHE A 373 46.01 -6.28 13.59
C PHE A 373 44.66 -5.56 13.47
N ILE A 374 43.75 -6.09 12.65
CA ILE A 374 42.40 -5.55 12.46
C ILE A 374 41.64 -5.51 13.79
N THR A 375 41.70 -6.57 14.58
CA THR A 375 41.05 -6.64 15.89
C THR A 375 41.61 -5.56 16.82
N GLN A 376 42.94 -5.40 16.87
CA GLN A 376 43.59 -4.35 17.67
C GLN A 376 43.17 -2.95 17.24
N THR A 377 43.15 -2.66 15.94
CA THR A 377 42.69 -1.37 15.41
C THR A 377 41.22 -1.13 15.77
N CYS A 378 40.34 -2.11 15.60
CA CYS A 378 38.94 -1.97 16.01
C CYS A 378 38.79 -1.72 17.51
N LEU A 379 39.53 -2.45 18.36
CA LEU A 379 39.47 -2.25 19.82
C LEU A 379 39.99 -0.86 20.22
N ARG A 380 41.13 -0.42 19.67
CA ARG A 380 41.66 0.94 19.88
C ARG A 380 40.64 1.99 19.50
N TYR A 381 40.02 1.82 18.34
CA TYR A 381 38.99 2.74 17.84
C TYR A 381 37.77 2.79 18.76
N LEU A 382 37.26 1.62 19.18
CA LEU A 382 36.08 1.55 20.05
C LEU A 382 36.33 2.11 21.45
N LEU A 383 37.57 1.99 21.95
CA LEU A 383 37.96 2.54 23.25
C LEU A 383 37.96 4.08 23.28
N ILE A 384 38.02 4.78 22.13
CA ILE A 384 37.80 6.24 22.08
C ILE A 384 36.44 6.59 22.71
N PHE A 385 35.41 5.79 22.43
CA PHE A 385 34.05 6.02 22.91
C PHE A 385 33.83 5.50 24.34
N ALA A 386 34.84 4.92 24.99
CA ALA A 386 34.76 4.59 26.42
C ALA A 386 34.81 5.85 27.30
N ASP A 387 35.34 6.97 26.80
CA ASP A 387 35.28 8.28 27.48
C ASP A 387 33.83 8.83 27.43
N PRO A 388 33.18 9.09 28.58
CA PRO A 388 31.79 9.58 28.65
C PRO A 388 31.53 10.88 27.90
N LYS A 389 32.58 11.65 27.56
CA LYS A 389 32.47 12.91 26.81
C LYS A 389 32.00 12.73 25.37
N TYR A 390 32.18 11.55 24.77
CA TYR A 390 31.73 11.26 23.41
C TYR A 390 30.35 10.63 23.43
N SER A 391 29.30 11.41 23.13
CA SER A 391 27.94 10.89 22.95
C SER A 391 27.77 10.27 21.56
N MET A 392 27.18 9.08 21.47
CA MET A 392 26.86 8.43 20.18
C MET A 392 25.69 9.11 19.47
N SER A 393 25.91 10.28 18.87
CA SER A 393 24.94 11.00 18.04
C SER A 393 25.20 10.77 16.54
N LYS A 394 24.23 11.13 15.70
CA LYS A 394 24.38 11.09 14.24
C LYS A 394 25.55 11.98 13.77
N ASP A 395 25.76 13.11 14.42
CA ASP A 395 26.85 14.04 14.11
C ASP A 395 28.19 13.42 14.48
N THR A 396 28.30 12.75 15.63
CA THR A 396 29.51 12.01 16.02
C THR A 396 29.81 10.87 15.04
N LEU A 397 28.81 10.08 14.63
CA LEU A 397 29.00 9.02 13.62
C LEU A 397 29.43 9.56 12.24
N SER A 398 29.12 10.82 11.93
CA SER A 398 29.57 11.47 10.70
C SER A 398 31.06 11.85 10.75
N SER A 399 31.57 12.21 11.93
CA SER A 399 32.97 12.51 12.19
C SER A 399 33.85 11.28 12.40
N TYR A 400 33.24 10.14 12.73
CA TYR A 400 33.91 8.87 13.01
C TYR A 400 33.37 7.75 12.10
N PRO A 401 33.63 7.80 10.78
CA PRO A 401 33.04 6.92 9.78
C PRO A 401 33.35 5.42 9.99
N PHE A 402 34.47 5.08 10.65
CA PHE A 402 34.88 3.70 10.92
C PHE A 402 34.18 3.06 12.14
N ALA A 403 33.56 3.84 13.03
CA ALA A 403 32.94 3.37 14.28
C ALA A 403 31.95 2.21 14.08
N LEU A 404 31.10 2.30 13.04
CA LEU A 404 30.09 1.27 12.74
C LEU A 404 30.71 -0.05 12.26
N TYR A 405 31.81 0.01 11.51
CA TYR A 405 32.50 -1.21 11.10
C TYR A 405 33.17 -1.86 12.32
N ALA A 406 33.91 -1.05 13.10
CA ALA A 406 34.58 -1.54 14.30
C ALA A 406 33.57 -2.19 15.27
N GLY A 407 32.44 -1.52 15.54
CA GLY A 407 31.41 -2.01 16.46
C GLY A 407 30.79 -3.35 16.05
N ASN A 408 30.57 -3.53 14.75
CA ASN A 408 29.88 -4.72 14.23
C ASN A 408 30.82 -5.91 13.97
N PHE A 409 32.11 -5.67 13.66
CA PHE A 409 32.98 -6.72 13.11
C PHE A 409 34.26 -7.00 13.90
N TRP A 410 34.59 -6.27 14.97
CA TRP A 410 35.80 -6.58 15.76
C TRP A 410 35.79 -8.01 16.31
N PHE A 411 34.64 -8.49 16.79
CA PHE A 411 34.53 -9.84 17.37
C PHE A 411 34.67 -10.93 16.30
N TYR A 412 34.15 -10.67 15.10
CA TYR A 412 34.36 -11.56 13.94
C TYR A 412 35.86 -11.75 13.66
N HIS A 413 36.63 -10.66 13.68
CA HIS A 413 38.07 -10.74 13.46
C HIS A 413 38.81 -11.41 14.62
N LEU A 414 38.39 -11.17 15.87
CA LEU A 414 38.96 -11.85 17.04
C LEU A 414 38.80 -13.38 16.93
N GLN A 415 37.65 -13.86 16.48
CA GLN A 415 37.37 -15.29 16.33
C GLN A 415 38.28 -15.98 15.31
N LEU A 416 38.85 -15.23 14.36
CA LEU A 416 39.77 -15.73 13.33
C LEU A 416 41.25 -15.66 13.76
N CYS A 417 41.55 -15.07 14.91
CA CYS A 417 42.90 -15.10 15.49
C CYS A 417 43.21 -16.48 16.10
N ASN A 418 44.48 -16.87 16.12
CA ASN A 418 44.93 -18.05 16.87
C ASN A 418 44.73 -17.86 18.39
N GLU A 419 44.87 -18.95 19.16
CA GLU A 419 44.57 -18.93 20.61
C GLU A 419 45.46 -17.98 21.42
N LEU A 420 46.77 -17.96 21.12
CA LEU A 420 47.74 -17.10 21.80
C LEU A 420 47.43 -15.61 21.59
N ASP A 421 47.00 -15.25 20.38
CA ASP A 421 46.63 -13.87 20.05
C ASP A 421 45.31 -13.48 20.72
N GLN A 422 44.34 -14.38 20.79
CA GLN A 422 43.11 -14.13 21.55
C GLN A 422 43.39 -13.96 23.05
N GLU A 423 44.34 -14.71 23.62
CA GLU A 423 44.77 -14.56 25.02
C GLU A 423 45.46 -13.20 25.24
N ALA A 424 46.36 -12.81 24.35
CA ALA A 424 47.03 -11.50 24.40
C ALA A 424 46.05 -10.32 24.31
N LEU A 425 44.92 -10.49 23.62
CA LEU A 425 43.88 -9.46 23.44
C LEU A 425 42.78 -9.51 24.51
N LEU A 426 42.75 -10.54 25.37
CA LEU A 426 41.67 -10.74 26.35
C LEU A 426 41.50 -9.52 27.25
N ALA A 427 42.60 -8.99 27.82
CA ALA A 427 42.55 -7.82 28.68
C ALA A 427 41.90 -6.60 28.00
N SER A 428 42.25 -6.33 26.74
CA SER A 428 41.72 -5.22 25.95
C SER A 428 40.24 -5.41 25.63
N THR A 429 39.84 -6.63 25.25
CA THR A 429 38.43 -6.96 24.98
C THR A 429 37.58 -6.84 26.25
N MET A 430 38.11 -7.25 27.41
CA MET A 430 37.42 -7.12 28.69
C MET A 430 37.33 -5.68 29.17
N HIS A 431 38.37 -4.88 28.96
CA HIS A 431 38.33 -3.46 29.27
C HIS A 431 37.25 -2.73 28.46
N LEU A 432 37.11 -3.06 27.17
CA LEU A 432 36.01 -2.56 26.32
C LEU A 432 34.64 -3.00 26.84
N MET A 433 34.48 -4.28 27.21
CA MET A 433 33.22 -4.81 27.73
C MET A 433 32.82 -4.21 29.08
N GLU A 434 33.77 -3.91 29.94
CA GLU A 434 33.49 -3.39 31.29
C GLU A 434 33.28 -1.87 31.28
N ASN A 435 34.08 -1.12 30.52
CA ASN A 435 34.09 0.35 30.57
C ASN A 435 33.45 1.03 29.34
N GLY A 436 33.35 0.33 28.21
CA GLY A 436 32.76 0.83 26.96
C GLY A 436 31.45 0.16 26.57
N SER A 437 30.89 -0.73 27.40
CA SER A 437 29.68 -1.52 27.09
C SER A 437 28.52 -0.67 26.61
N ARG A 438 28.29 0.51 27.20
CA ARG A 438 27.14 1.35 26.84
C ARG A 438 27.22 1.86 25.41
N GLN A 439 28.33 2.52 25.04
CA GLN A 439 28.53 3.08 23.71
C GLN A 439 28.72 1.97 22.66
N TYR A 440 29.39 0.89 23.04
CA TYR A 440 29.54 -0.29 22.18
C TYR A 440 28.20 -1.00 21.91
N THR A 441 27.37 -1.19 22.93
CA THR A 441 26.02 -1.79 22.78
C THR A 441 25.19 -0.98 21.80
N MET A 442 25.23 0.35 21.89
CA MET A 442 24.58 1.25 20.93
C MET A 442 25.13 1.07 19.50
N LEU A 443 26.44 0.93 19.32
CA LEU A 443 27.06 0.71 18.00
C LEU A 443 26.72 -0.66 17.40
N TYR A 444 26.71 -1.71 18.21
CA TYR A 444 26.37 -3.07 17.79
C TYR A 444 24.89 -3.23 17.40
N GLN A 445 24.00 -2.43 18.02
CA GLN A 445 22.57 -2.43 17.72
C GLN A 445 22.23 -1.75 16.37
N LEU A 446 23.11 -0.90 15.86
CA LEU A 446 23.00 -0.28 14.54
C LEU A 446 23.41 -1.30 13.47
N GLN A 447 22.52 -2.26 13.17
CA GLN A 447 22.75 -3.22 12.09
C GLN A 447 22.89 -2.49 10.73
N PRO A 448 23.83 -2.91 9.86
CA PRO A 448 23.90 -2.43 8.50
C PRO A 448 22.95 -3.26 7.60
N LEU A 449 21.66 -2.98 7.64
CA LEU A 449 20.68 -3.43 6.64
C LEU A 449 19.85 -2.23 6.18
N GLU A 450 19.58 -2.16 4.88
CA GLU A 450 19.09 -1.02 4.09
C GLU A 450 17.67 -0.48 4.44
N ARG A 451 17.20 -0.65 5.67
CA ARG A 451 16.02 0.06 6.18
C ARG A 451 16.35 0.69 7.51
N PHE A 452 16.67 1.98 7.46
CA PHE A 452 16.49 2.88 8.61
C PHE A 452 14.99 2.97 8.91
N GLU A 453 14.41 1.96 9.54
CA GLU A 453 13.13 2.13 10.22
C GLU A 453 13.40 2.85 11.55
N THR A 454 12.63 3.89 11.80
CA THR A 454 12.87 4.98 12.76
C THR A 454 12.73 4.60 14.24
N HIS A 455 12.88 3.33 14.62
CA HIS A 455 12.60 2.82 15.97
C HIS A 455 13.76 2.01 16.59
N VAL A 456 15.00 2.52 16.59
CA VAL A 456 16.18 1.78 17.12
C VAL A 456 16.78 2.39 18.40
N TRP A 457 16.13 3.35 19.06
CA TRP A 457 16.75 4.06 20.20
C TRP A 457 16.49 3.44 21.59
N ASP A 458 15.73 2.34 21.70
CA ASP A 458 15.22 1.86 23.00
C ASP A 458 15.74 0.48 23.47
N GLU A 459 16.71 -0.17 22.79
CA GLU A 459 17.24 -1.43 23.34
C GLU A 459 17.99 -1.22 24.68
N PRO A 460 17.94 -2.20 25.62
CA PRO A 460 18.57 -2.08 26.93
C PRO A 460 20.10 -2.01 26.83
N ILE A 461 20.72 -1.22 27.72
CA ILE A 461 22.15 -1.29 27.98
C ILE A 461 22.45 -2.67 28.59
N LEU A 462 23.31 -3.46 27.95
CA LEU A 462 23.69 -4.80 28.39
C LEU A 462 24.92 -4.74 29.30
N SER A 463 24.94 -5.54 30.38
CA SER A 463 26.16 -5.74 31.17
C SER A 463 27.22 -6.49 30.38
N ALA A 464 28.49 -6.44 30.82
CA ALA A 464 29.60 -7.12 30.16
C ALA A 464 29.33 -8.62 29.95
N LEU A 465 28.76 -9.28 30.97
CA LEU A 465 28.41 -10.70 30.93
C LEU A 465 27.28 -10.97 29.92
N SER A 466 26.24 -10.14 29.93
CA SER A 466 25.10 -10.23 29.00
C SER A 466 25.54 -9.99 27.56
N MET A 467 26.44 -9.02 27.33
CA MET A 467 26.97 -8.70 26.00
C MET A 467 27.84 -9.83 25.46
N CYS A 468 28.78 -10.35 26.27
CA CYS A 468 29.60 -11.50 25.89
C CYS A 468 28.72 -12.73 25.56
N SER A 469 27.63 -12.91 26.30
CA SER A 469 26.66 -13.99 26.05
C SER A 469 25.84 -13.76 24.76
N LYS A 470 25.44 -12.52 24.46
CA LYS A 470 24.70 -12.16 23.24
C LYS A 470 25.52 -12.33 21.96
N ILE A 471 26.83 -12.06 22.01
CA ILE A 471 27.72 -12.19 20.84
C ILE A 471 28.40 -13.56 20.70
N GLY A 472 28.35 -14.41 21.73
CA GLY A 472 28.98 -15.73 21.70
C GLY A 472 30.45 -15.76 22.15
N TYR A 473 30.90 -14.79 22.95
CA TYR A 473 32.29 -14.72 23.42
C TYR A 473 32.55 -15.61 24.65
N THR A 474 32.71 -16.91 24.42
CA THR A 474 32.90 -17.92 25.47
C THR A 474 34.08 -17.63 26.41
N ARG A 475 35.24 -17.21 25.88
CA ARG A 475 36.42 -16.86 26.70
C ARG A 475 36.14 -15.63 27.59
N GLY A 476 35.46 -14.62 27.06
CA GLY A 476 35.05 -13.44 27.83
C GLY A 476 34.07 -13.80 28.95
N VAL A 477 33.07 -14.64 28.67
CA VAL A 477 32.17 -15.17 29.72
C VAL A 477 32.95 -15.92 30.79
N SER A 478 33.84 -16.82 30.41
CA SER A 478 34.67 -17.57 31.36
C SER A 478 35.55 -16.66 32.22
N PHE A 479 36.13 -15.60 31.65
CA PHE A 479 36.95 -14.64 32.38
C PHE A 479 36.13 -13.78 33.34
N LEU A 480 34.94 -13.34 32.93
CA LEU A 480 34.06 -12.58 33.81
C LEU A 480 33.62 -13.45 34.99
N LEU A 481 33.23 -14.70 34.76
CA LEU A 481 32.79 -15.63 35.80
C LEU A 481 33.87 -16.00 36.83
N THR A 482 35.15 -15.72 36.59
CA THR A 482 36.24 -15.91 37.59
C THR A 482 36.49 -14.68 38.46
N LYS A 483 35.90 -13.51 38.15
CA LYS A 483 36.02 -12.31 38.98
C LYS A 483 35.16 -12.44 40.25
N ASN A 484 35.73 -12.08 41.40
CA ASN A 484 34.97 -11.97 42.65
C ASN A 484 33.87 -10.90 42.49
N ASN A 485 32.62 -11.23 42.85
CA ASN A 485 31.42 -10.38 42.85
C ASN A 485 30.58 -10.28 41.54
N ILE A 486 30.73 -11.18 40.56
CA ILE A 486 29.76 -11.21 39.45
C ILE A 486 28.47 -11.93 39.85
N TYR A 487 27.35 -11.23 39.72
CA TYR A 487 26.01 -11.83 39.82
C TYR A 487 25.57 -12.34 38.44
N VAL A 488 25.50 -13.67 38.28
CA VAL A 488 25.25 -14.33 36.99
C VAL A 488 23.84 -14.07 36.44
N ASP A 489 22.89 -13.85 37.34
CA ASP A 489 21.47 -13.62 37.05
C ASP A 489 21.11 -12.13 36.94
N GLU A 490 22.10 -11.27 36.65
CA GLU A 490 21.84 -9.86 36.34
C GLU A 490 20.91 -9.75 35.13
N VAL A 491 19.86 -8.94 35.27
CA VAL A 491 18.86 -8.71 34.23
C VAL A 491 19.01 -7.33 33.59
N ASN A 492 18.80 -7.26 32.28
CA ASN A 492 18.68 -5.98 31.58
C ASN A 492 17.28 -5.35 31.77
N LYS A 493 16.98 -4.22 31.10
CA LYS A 493 15.66 -3.56 31.18
C LYS A 493 14.49 -4.43 30.70
N ASN A 494 14.76 -5.42 29.86
CA ASN A 494 13.76 -6.38 29.36
C ASN A 494 13.63 -7.59 30.29
N GLY A 495 14.31 -7.62 31.44
CA GLY A 495 14.32 -8.78 32.33
C GLY A 495 15.17 -9.95 31.80
N GLU A 496 15.98 -9.75 30.76
CA GLU A 496 16.79 -10.82 30.17
C GLU A 496 18.11 -10.98 30.92
N THR A 497 18.46 -12.21 31.26
CA THR A 497 19.77 -12.60 31.82
C THR A 497 20.74 -13.01 30.72
N ALA A 498 22.02 -13.16 31.06
CA ALA A 498 23.02 -13.77 30.19
C ALA A 498 22.58 -15.15 29.63
N LEU A 499 21.89 -15.95 30.46
CA LEU A 499 21.38 -17.27 30.08
C LEU A 499 20.28 -17.18 29.02
N HIS A 500 19.37 -16.20 29.12
CA HIS A 500 18.33 -15.95 28.11
C HIS A 500 18.96 -15.66 26.74
N LEU A 501 19.90 -14.71 26.69
CA LEU A 501 20.55 -14.26 25.47
C LEU A 501 21.37 -15.40 24.82
N ALA A 502 22.13 -16.15 25.61
CA ALA A 502 22.90 -17.29 25.12
C ALA A 502 22.00 -18.42 24.60
N SER A 503 20.88 -18.68 25.27
CA SER A 503 19.92 -19.73 24.89
C SER A 503 19.19 -19.39 23.60
N GLN A 504 18.75 -18.13 23.44
CA GLN A 504 18.11 -17.65 22.20
C GLN A 504 19.04 -17.77 20.98
N LYS A 505 20.33 -17.46 21.16
CA LYS A 505 21.34 -17.46 20.08
C LYS A 505 21.98 -18.83 19.80
N GLY A 506 21.72 -19.85 20.63
CA GLY A 506 22.25 -21.19 20.38
C GLY A 506 23.67 -21.43 20.90
N TYR A 507 24.20 -20.60 21.81
CA TYR A 507 25.58 -20.73 22.29
C TYR A 507 25.72 -21.73 23.43
N LEU A 508 25.66 -23.02 23.09
CA LEU A 508 25.75 -24.14 24.05
C LEU A 508 26.93 -24.04 25.04
N PRO A 509 28.18 -23.72 24.64
CA PRO A 509 29.29 -23.61 25.59
C PRO A 509 29.08 -22.52 26.65
N ILE A 510 28.44 -21.41 26.28
CA ILE A 510 28.13 -20.32 27.20
C ILE A 510 27.01 -20.72 28.15
N VAL A 511 25.96 -21.38 27.65
CA VAL A 511 24.88 -21.93 28.49
C VAL A 511 25.46 -22.90 29.53
N GLN A 512 26.36 -23.80 29.12
CA GLN A 512 27.05 -24.72 30.04
C GLN A 512 27.85 -23.98 31.12
N LEU A 513 28.62 -22.96 30.74
CA LEU A 513 29.39 -22.16 31.68
C LEU A 513 28.49 -21.41 32.68
N LEU A 514 27.43 -20.77 32.20
CA LEU A 514 26.49 -20.02 33.05
C LEU A 514 25.80 -20.96 34.06
N ILE A 515 25.30 -22.12 33.60
CA ILE A 515 24.68 -23.12 34.49
C ILE A 515 25.68 -23.66 35.51
N LYS A 516 26.93 -23.95 35.10
CA LYS A 516 28.00 -24.39 36.01
C LYS A 516 28.30 -23.37 37.12
N HIS A 517 28.08 -22.09 36.84
CA HIS A 517 28.20 -20.99 37.80
C HIS A 517 26.86 -20.61 38.46
N ASN A 518 25.93 -21.56 38.56
CA ASN A 518 24.64 -21.42 39.24
C ASN A 518 23.69 -20.36 38.64
N ALA A 519 23.72 -20.13 37.33
CA ALA A 519 22.67 -19.35 36.66
C ALA A 519 21.29 -20.01 36.88
N SER A 520 20.29 -19.22 37.26
CA SER A 520 18.93 -19.73 37.44
C SER A 520 18.24 -19.97 36.08
N VAL A 521 17.86 -21.22 35.84
CA VAL A 521 17.29 -21.68 34.55
C VAL A 521 15.83 -21.24 34.33
N ASP A 522 15.12 -20.89 35.40
CA ASP A 522 13.68 -20.58 35.40
C ASP A 522 13.36 -19.09 35.61
N LEU A 523 14.38 -18.21 35.59
CA LEU A 523 14.12 -16.77 35.55
C LEU A 523 13.34 -16.41 34.30
N HIS A 524 12.52 -15.36 34.40
CA HIS A 524 11.65 -14.94 33.31
C HIS A 524 11.97 -13.53 32.82
N THR A 525 11.88 -13.32 31.51
CA THR A 525 11.92 -12.00 30.89
C THR A 525 10.71 -11.16 31.31
N SER A 526 10.68 -9.90 30.87
CA SER A 526 9.51 -9.03 30.99
C SER A 526 8.29 -9.58 30.27
N ASN A 527 8.43 -10.50 29.31
CA ASN A 527 7.33 -11.20 28.64
C ASN A 527 6.94 -12.53 29.31
N GLY A 528 7.59 -12.89 30.41
CA GLY A 528 7.38 -14.15 31.11
C GLY A 528 8.09 -15.35 30.47
N GLU A 529 9.03 -15.12 29.53
CA GLU A 529 9.75 -16.19 28.85
C GLU A 529 10.95 -16.64 29.68
N THR A 530 11.18 -17.94 29.77
CA THR A 530 12.40 -18.50 30.37
C THR A 530 13.45 -18.80 29.30
N ALA A 531 14.68 -19.11 29.72
CA ALA A 531 15.73 -19.58 28.80
C ALA A 531 15.27 -20.78 27.94
N LEU A 532 14.43 -21.65 28.51
CA LEU A 532 13.82 -22.78 27.80
C LEU A 532 12.91 -22.30 26.67
N HIS A 533 12.07 -21.28 26.89
CA HIS A 533 11.19 -20.73 25.85
C HIS A 533 11.99 -20.13 24.68
N LEU A 534 13.02 -19.34 24.99
CA LEU A 534 13.85 -18.66 23.98
C LEU A 534 14.69 -19.64 23.14
N ALA A 535 15.08 -20.78 23.72
CA ALA A 535 15.78 -21.82 22.97
C ALA A 535 14.91 -22.49 21.89
N LEU A 536 13.59 -22.41 22.01
CA LEU A 536 12.64 -23.05 21.08
C LEU A 536 12.47 -22.28 19.78
N GLU A 537 12.61 -20.96 19.77
CA GLU A 537 12.38 -20.11 18.58
C GLU A 537 13.25 -20.50 17.37
N ASN A 538 14.38 -21.16 17.63
CA ASN A 538 15.38 -21.53 16.61
C ASN A 538 15.81 -23.00 16.70
N ASP A 539 14.99 -23.87 17.29
CA ASP A 539 15.22 -25.33 17.38
C ASP A 539 16.56 -25.73 18.03
N HIS A 540 16.95 -25.06 19.13
CA HIS A 540 18.20 -25.34 19.83
C HIS A 540 18.10 -26.58 20.74
N PHE A 541 17.87 -27.76 20.15
CA PHE A 541 17.63 -29.03 20.87
C PHE A 541 18.63 -29.31 21.99
N ASN A 542 19.93 -29.15 21.75
CA ASN A 542 20.97 -29.43 22.75
C ASN A 542 20.90 -28.49 23.97
N ILE A 543 20.48 -27.24 23.78
CA ILE A 543 20.28 -26.28 24.87
C ILE A 543 19.02 -26.62 25.64
N VAL A 544 17.93 -26.98 24.93
CA VAL A 544 16.69 -27.45 25.56
C VAL A 544 16.95 -28.67 26.44
N GLN A 545 17.65 -29.68 25.92
CA GLN A 545 18.08 -30.86 26.68
C GLN A 545 18.90 -30.46 27.91
N LEU A 546 19.92 -29.61 27.72
CA LEU A 546 20.77 -29.18 28.83
C LEU A 546 20.00 -28.44 29.93
N LEU A 547 19.07 -27.55 29.57
CA LEU A 547 18.24 -26.81 30.53
C LEU A 547 17.32 -27.78 31.30
N ILE A 548 16.68 -28.72 30.61
CA ILE A 548 15.81 -29.74 31.23
C ILE A 548 16.61 -30.65 32.17
N ASP A 549 17.80 -31.10 31.76
CA ASP A 549 18.71 -31.91 32.59
C ASP A 549 19.11 -31.18 33.88
N HIS A 550 19.14 -29.85 33.85
CA HIS A 550 19.38 -28.97 35.00
C HIS A 550 18.09 -28.47 35.67
N LYS A 551 16.99 -29.23 35.51
CA LYS A 551 15.69 -29.04 36.19
C LYS A 551 14.93 -27.76 35.79
N ALA A 552 15.11 -27.26 34.57
CA ALA A 552 14.23 -26.23 34.04
C ALA A 552 12.76 -26.72 34.02
N SER A 553 11.84 -25.89 34.48
CA SER A 553 10.43 -26.24 34.55
C SER A 553 9.77 -26.15 33.17
N VAL A 554 9.41 -27.31 32.61
CA VAL A 554 8.81 -27.45 31.27
C VAL A 554 7.38 -26.87 31.16
N ASN A 555 6.73 -26.60 32.30
CA ASN A 555 5.34 -26.16 32.37
C ASN A 555 5.18 -24.68 32.76
N LEU A 556 6.28 -23.93 32.93
CA LEU A 556 6.19 -22.48 33.07
C LEU A 556 5.58 -21.89 31.80
N ALA A 557 4.74 -20.87 31.99
CA ALA A 557 4.02 -20.23 30.91
C ALA A 557 4.45 -18.77 30.79
N THR A 558 4.56 -18.28 29.55
CA THR A 558 4.74 -16.86 29.25
C THR A 558 3.53 -16.03 29.70
N LYS A 559 3.61 -14.70 29.59
CA LYS A 559 2.45 -13.82 29.85
C LYS A 559 1.23 -14.15 28.99
N ASP A 560 1.45 -14.70 27.79
CA ASP A 560 0.38 -15.18 26.90
C ASP A 560 -0.09 -16.60 27.24
N GLY A 561 0.35 -17.18 28.36
CA GLY A 561 0.00 -18.53 28.78
C GLY A 561 0.65 -19.62 27.92
N LYS A 562 1.63 -19.31 27.05
CA LYS A 562 2.31 -20.32 26.23
C LYS A 562 3.37 -21.03 27.06
N THR A 563 3.36 -22.35 27.08
CA THR A 563 4.43 -23.17 27.65
C THR A 563 5.44 -23.59 26.59
N ALA A 564 6.54 -24.21 26.99
CA ALA A 564 7.51 -24.80 26.06
C ALA A 564 6.85 -25.77 25.05
N LEU A 565 5.90 -26.60 25.53
CA LEU A 565 5.18 -27.54 24.66
C LEU A 565 4.29 -26.82 23.63
N HIS A 566 3.69 -25.68 23.99
CA HIS A 566 2.91 -24.86 23.07
C HIS A 566 3.77 -24.32 21.92
N LEU A 567 4.91 -23.72 22.24
CA LEU A 567 5.82 -23.14 21.24
C LEU A 567 6.40 -24.24 20.34
N ALA A 568 6.93 -25.32 20.91
CA ALA A 568 7.47 -26.44 20.14
C ALA A 568 6.42 -27.09 19.21
N SER A 569 5.17 -27.21 19.69
CA SER A 569 4.07 -27.76 18.89
C SER A 569 3.62 -26.83 17.77
N GLN A 570 3.68 -25.51 17.98
CA GLN A 570 3.34 -24.50 16.96
C GLN A 570 4.36 -24.50 15.81
N GLU A 571 5.65 -24.52 16.16
CA GLU A 571 6.77 -24.41 15.21
C GLU A 571 7.14 -25.75 14.54
N GLY A 572 6.67 -26.88 15.09
CA GLY A 572 6.87 -28.19 14.44
C GLY A 572 8.11 -28.95 14.91
N HIS A 573 8.69 -28.60 16.06
CA HIS A 573 9.91 -29.22 16.58
C HIS A 573 9.64 -30.58 17.22
N PHE A 574 9.47 -31.62 16.40
CA PHE A 574 9.08 -32.97 16.82
C PHE A 574 9.97 -33.54 17.93
N ASP A 575 11.29 -33.49 17.78
CA ASP A 575 12.24 -34.05 18.75
C ASP A 575 12.15 -33.32 20.10
N ILE A 576 11.94 -32.01 20.07
CA ILE A 576 11.76 -31.21 21.29
C ILE A 576 10.41 -31.52 21.94
N VAL A 577 9.32 -31.65 21.18
CA VAL A 577 8.03 -32.09 21.72
C VAL A 577 8.17 -33.44 22.42
N GLN A 578 8.84 -34.40 21.78
CA GLN A 578 9.09 -35.71 22.37
C GLN A 578 9.88 -35.62 23.67
N LEU A 579 10.92 -34.79 23.69
CA LEU A 579 11.73 -34.53 24.87
C LEU A 579 10.92 -33.90 26.01
N LEU A 580 10.13 -32.86 25.73
CA LEU A 580 9.29 -32.18 26.71
C LEU A 580 8.25 -33.14 27.31
N LEU A 581 7.60 -33.97 26.50
CA LEU A 581 6.63 -34.97 26.95
C LEU A 581 7.27 -36.04 27.84
N LYS A 582 8.48 -36.52 27.48
CA LYS A 582 9.26 -37.45 28.30
C LYS A 582 9.60 -36.88 29.69
N HIS A 583 9.68 -35.55 29.81
CA HIS A 583 9.92 -34.84 31.07
C HIS A 583 8.63 -34.26 31.69
N ASN A 584 7.48 -34.89 31.46
CA ASN A 584 6.18 -34.56 32.06
C ASN A 584 5.65 -33.15 31.73
N ALA A 585 5.88 -32.67 30.51
CA ALA A 585 5.15 -31.50 30.00
C ALA A 585 3.65 -31.80 29.94
N SER A 586 2.85 -30.90 30.49
CA SER A 586 1.39 -31.03 30.54
C SER A 586 0.79 -30.68 29.18
N VAL A 587 0.09 -31.65 28.58
CA VAL A 587 -0.47 -31.57 27.22
C VAL A 587 -1.71 -30.69 27.10
N ASP A 588 -2.45 -30.50 28.20
CA ASP A 588 -3.77 -29.86 28.25
C ASP A 588 -3.77 -28.46 28.89
N LEU A 589 -2.59 -27.84 29.09
CA LEU A 589 -2.52 -26.45 29.54
C LEU A 589 -3.08 -25.50 28.47
N TYR A 590 -3.62 -24.37 28.93
CA TYR A 590 -4.23 -23.36 28.07
C TYR A 590 -3.35 -22.12 27.92
N THR A 591 -3.25 -21.63 26.69
CA THR A 591 -2.82 -20.25 26.42
C THR A 591 -3.86 -19.23 26.89
N SER A 592 -3.50 -17.95 26.83
CA SER A 592 -4.42 -16.82 27.04
C SER A 592 -5.60 -16.83 26.08
N ASN A 593 -5.53 -17.53 24.93
CA ASN A 593 -6.63 -17.71 23.98
C ASN A 593 -7.43 -19.01 24.22
N GLY A 594 -7.09 -19.77 25.26
CA GLY A 594 -7.67 -21.09 25.52
C GLY A 594 -7.18 -22.17 24.56
N GLU A 595 -6.05 -21.97 23.88
CA GLU A 595 -5.49 -22.99 22.98
C GLU A 595 -4.63 -23.97 23.77
N THR A 596 -4.63 -25.23 23.38
CA THR A 596 -3.70 -26.26 23.90
C THR A 596 -2.59 -26.51 22.88
N ALA A 597 -1.57 -27.28 23.25
CA ALA A 597 -0.52 -27.71 22.33
C ALA A 597 -1.08 -28.41 21.07
N LEU A 598 -2.15 -29.21 21.23
CA LEU A 598 -2.86 -29.84 20.12
C LEU A 598 -3.47 -28.80 19.17
N HIS A 599 -4.08 -27.73 19.68
CA HIS A 599 -4.62 -26.66 18.83
C HIS A 599 -3.52 -25.96 18.03
N LEU A 600 -2.37 -25.67 18.66
CA LEU A 600 -1.25 -24.98 18.02
C LEU A 600 -0.60 -25.82 16.92
N ALA A 601 -0.46 -27.14 17.11
CA ALA A 601 0.01 -28.05 16.06
C ALA A 601 -0.88 -28.05 14.80
N LEU A 602 -2.18 -27.76 14.96
CA LEU A 602 -3.17 -27.74 13.88
C LEU A 602 -3.21 -26.43 13.09
N TRP A 603 -2.49 -25.39 13.48
CA TRP A 603 -2.39 -24.18 12.66
C TRP A 603 -1.56 -24.43 11.39
N ASN A 604 -0.52 -25.27 11.51
CA ASN A 604 0.40 -25.61 10.43
C ASN A 604 0.30 -27.07 9.95
N GLY A 605 -0.59 -27.87 10.55
CA GLY A 605 -0.88 -29.24 10.11
C GLY A 605 0.19 -30.27 10.48
N HIS A 606 0.83 -30.12 11.65
CA HIS A 606 1.93 -30.97 12.11
C HIS A 606 1.44 -32.36 12.55
N LEU A 607 1.11 -33.23 11.60
CA LEU A 607 0.53 -34.57 11.85
C LEU A 607 1.36 -35.43 12.82
N SER A 608 2.69 -35.43 12.70
CA SER A 608 3.58 -36.21 13.56
C SER A 608 3.50 -35.77 15.02
N ILE A 609 3.39 -34.48 15.28
CA ILE A 609 3.20 -33.92 16.63
C ILE A 609 1.81 -34.27 17.15
N VAL A 610 0.77 -34.18 16.32
CA VAL A 610 -0.59 -34.57 16.71
C VAL A 610 -0.64 -36.05 17.14
N GLN A 611 0.00 -36.95 16.38
CA GLN A 611 0.13 -38.37 16.76
C GLN A 611 0.85 -38.53 18.09
N LEU A 612 1.98 -37.85 18.26
CA LEU A 612 2.78 -37.92 19.49
C LEU A 612 2.02 -37.40 20.72
N LEU A 613 1.21 -36.35 20.57
CA LEU A 613 0.35 -35.85 21.64
C LEU A 613 -0.76 -36.86 22.01
N PHE A 614 -1.32 -37.60 21.03
CA PHE A 614 -2.27 -38.68 21.31
C PHE A 614 -1.64 -39.86 22.05
N ASP A 615 -0.40 -40.21 21.73
CA ASP A 615 0.35 -41.23 22.46
C ASP A 615 0.55 -40.86 23.95
N HIS A 616 0.41 -39.57 24.29
CA HIS A 616 0.50 -39.03 25.65
C HIS A 616 -0.88 -38.62 26.24
N ASN A 617 -1.97 -39.23 25.75
CA ASN A 617 -3.34 -39.07 26.27
C ASN A 617 -3.85 -37.61 26.28
N VAL A 618 -3.54 -36.81 25.25
CA VAL A 618 -4.11 -35.46 25.11
C VAL A 618 -5.64 -35.49 25.00
N SER A 619 -6.31 -34.53 25.64
CA SER A 619 -7.76 -34.42 25.59
C SER A 619 -8.22 -33.89 24.22
N VAL A 620 -8.96 -34.73 23.48
CA VAL A 620 -9.33 -34.49 22.06
C VAL A 620 -10.30 -33.30 21.88
N ASP A 621 -11.23 -33.12 22.83
CA ASP A 621 -12.37 -32.21 22.69
C ASP A 621 -12.25 -30.90 23.50
N LEU A 622 -11.05 -30.60 24.03
CA LEU A 622 -10.83 -29.29 24.63
C LEU A 622 -11.07 -28.20 23.59
N ALA A 623 -11.66 -27.10 24.02
CA ALA A 623 -12.10 -26.03 23.13
C ALA A 623 -11.43 -24.71 23.49
N THR A 624 -11.07 -23.94 22.45
CA THR A 624 -10.54 -22.59 22.61
C THR A 624 -11.53 -21.63 23.24
N LYS A 625 -11.10 -20.40 23.56
CA LYS A 625 -12.04 -19.34 23.96
C LYS A 625 -13.10 -19.04 22.90
N ALA A 626 -12.90 -19.39 21.62
CA ALA A 626 -13.93 -19.29 20.58
C ALA A 626 -14.86 -20.52 20.52
N GLY A 627 -14.63 -21.54 21.33
CA GLY A 627 -15.33 -22.82 21.30
C GLY A 627 -14.85 -23.76 20.19
N LYS A 628 -13.71 -23.47 19.53
CA LYS A 628 -13.17 -24.35 18.49
C LYS A 628 -12.41 -25.51 19.14
N THR A 629 -12.77 -26.74 18.82
CA THR A 629 -11.98 -27.94 19.15
C THR A 629 -10.92 -28.22 18.07
N ALA A 630 -10.04 -29.20 18.33
CA ALA A 630 -9.09 -29.71 17.34
C ALA A 630 -9.77 -30.14 16.01
N LEU A 631 -10.92 -30.81 16.10
CA LEU A 631 -11.67 -31.25 14.91
C LEU A 631 -12.17 -30.09 14.07
N HIS A 632 -12.56 -28.96 14.68
CA HIS A 632 -12.94 -27.75 13.96
C HIS A 632 -11.77 -27.20 13.14
N LEU A 633 -10.60 -27.05 13.77
CA LEU A 633 -9.41 -26.49 13.10
C LEU A 633 -8.92 -27.41 11.97
N ALA A 634 -8.81 -28.70 12.22
CA ALA A 634 -8.39 -29.68 11.21
C ALA A 634 -9.36 -29.73 10.02
N SER A 635 -10.67 -29.69 10.29
CA SER A 635 -11.71 -29.71 9.26
C SER A 635 -11.76 -28.42 8.44
N GLN A 636 -11.53 -27.26 9.07
CA GLN A 636 -11.44 -25.96 8.41
C GLN A 636 -10.23 -25.90 7.45
N ASN A 637 -9.06 -26.36 7.93
CA ASN A 637 -7.81 -26.33 7.15
C ASN A 637 -7.71 -27.47 6.13
N GLY A 638 -8.54 -28.51 6.24
CA GLY A 638 -8.59 -29.62 5.29
C GLY A 638 -7.50 -30.67 5.53
N TYR A 639 -6.98 -30.78 6.75
CA TYR A 639 -5.98 -31.77 7.13
C TYR A 639 -6.61 -33.15 7.31
N LEU A 640 -6.91 -33.82 6.19
CA LEU A 640 -7.68 -35.06 6.17
C LEU A 640 -7.14 -36.15 7.11
N ASP A 641 -5.83 -36.37 7.10
CA ASP A 641 -5.20 -37.41 7.94
C ASP A 641 -5.36 -37.09 9.44
N ILE A 642 -5.33 -35.80 9.79
CA ILE A 642 -5.57 -35.37 11.17
C ILE A 642 -7.06 -35.46 11.52
N VAL A 643 -7.96 -35.13 10.59
CA VAL A 643 -9.42 -35.35 10.79
C VAL A 643 -9.70 -36.85 11.01
N GLN A 644 -9.09 -37.74 10.22
CA GLN A 644 -9.18 -39.19 10.42
C GLN A 644 -8.68 -39.61 11.80
N LEU A 645 -7.53 -39.09 12.20
CA LEU A 645 -6.92 -39.39 13.49
C LEU A 645 -7.80 -38.91 14.65
N LEU A 646 -8.30 -37.68 14.60
CA LEU A 646 -9.18 -37.11 15.62
C LEU A 646 -10.46 -37.93 15.79
N VAL A 647 -11.11 -38.30 14.69
CA VAL A 647 -12.33 -39.11 14.73
C VAL A 647 -12.04 -40.53 15.23
N LYS A 648 -10.89 -41.12 14.87
CA LYS A 648 -10.43 -42.42 15.41
C LYS A 648 -10.22 -42.38 16.93
N HIS A 649 -9.82 -41.22 17.46
CA HIS A 649 -9.69 -40.97 18.90
C HIS A 649 -10.99 -40.43 19.54
N ASN A 650 -12.16 -40.72 18.95
CA ASN A 650 -13.49 -40.37 19.45
C ASN A 650 -13.72 -38.85 19.64
N ALA A 651 -13.14 -38.00 18.79
CA ALA A 651 -13.52 -36.58 18.75
C ALA A 651 -15.02 -36.43 18.56
N SER A 652 -15.66 -35.56 19.34
CA SER A 652 -17.07 -35.24 19.18
C SER A 652 -17.33 -34.51 17.86
N VAL A 653 -17.85 -35.25 16.89
CA VAL A 653 -18.05 -34.83 15.49
C VAL A 653 -18.95 -33.60 15.37
N ASP A 654 -19.97 -33.53 16.22
CA ASP A 654 -21.02 -32.51 16.21
C ASP A 654 -20.87 -31.45 17.31
N SER A 655 -19.72 -31.39 17.96
CA SER A 655 -19.39 -30.26 18.84
C SER A 655 -19.53 -28.94 18.10
N CYS A 656 -20.02 -27.91 18.79
CA CYS A 656 -20.28 -26.60 18.21
C CYS A 656 -19.36 -25.52 18.79
N THR A 657 -18.90 -24.60 17.94
CA THR A 657 -18.26 -23.37 18.40
C THR A 657 -19.23 -22.47 19.17
N LYS A 658 -18.73 -21.37 19.75
CA LYS A 658 -19.59 -20.34 20.36
C LYS A 658 -20.62 -19.74 19.39
N ASN A 659 -20.43 -19.86 18.08
CA ASN A 659 -21.38 -19.40 17.05
C ASN A 659 -22.34 -20.52 16.58
N GLY A 660 -22.24 -21.72 17.15
CA GLY A 660 -23.01 -22.89 16.72
C GLY A 660 -22.44 -23.57 15.47
N GLU A 661 -21.19 -23.30 15.09
CA GLU A 661 -20.58 -23.89 13.89
C GLU A 661 -20.04 -25.28 14.23
N THR A 662 -20.40 -26.30 13.46
CA THR A 662 -19.84 -27.65 13.58
C THR A 662 -18.59 -27.80 12.71
N ALA A 663 -17.82 -28.89 12.91
CA ALA A 663 -16.74 -29.26 12.01
C ALA A 663 -17.21 -29.44 10.56
N LEU A 664 -18.41 -30.00 10.36
CA LEU A 664 -19.03 -30.17 9.04
C LEU A 664 -19.36 -28.82 8.39
N TYR A 665 -19.91 -27.87 9.16
CA TYR A 665 -20.19 -26.51 8.68
C TYR A 665 -18.90 -25.80 8.22
N LEU A 666 -17.82 -25.88 9.03
CA LEU A 666 -16.53 -25.27 8.67
C LEU A 666 -15.91 -25.95 7.45
N ALA A 667 -15.84 -27.29 7.41
CA ALA A 667 -15.32 -28.00 6.23
C ALA A 667 -16.07 -27.63 4.95
N SER A 668 -17.41 -27.52 5.05
CA SER A 668 -18.28 -27.12 3.94
C SER A 668 -18.02 -25.68 3.50
N GLY A 669 -17.85 -24.74 4.45
CA GLY A 669 -17.61 -23.33 4.14
C GLY A 669 -16.21 -23.01 3.61
N TYR A 670 -15.24 -23.92 3.78
CA TYR A 670 -13.87 -23.80 3.26
C TYR A 670 -13.58 -24.77 2.09
N GLY A 671 -14.60 -25.44 1.55
CA GLY A 671 -14.45 -26.28 0.35
C GLY A 671 -13.69 -27.58 0.58
N ARG A 672 -13.64 -28.10 1.81
CA ARG A 672 -12.86 -29.29 2.18
C ARG A 672 -13.63 -30.58 1.92
N PHE A 673 -13.88 -30.89 0.64
CA PHE A 673 -14.72 -32.03 0.20
C PHE A 673 -14.41 -33.35 0.92
N LYS A 674 -13.13 -33.76 0.97
CA LYS A 674 -12.74 -35.03 1.64
C LYS A 674 -13.03 -35.02 3.14
N SER A 675 -12.86 -33.88 3.81
CA SER A 675 -13.20 -33.74 5.23
C SER A 675 -14.72 -33.79 5.44
N VAL A 676 -15.50 -33.13 4.57
CA VAL A 676 -16.98 -33.23 4.58
C VAL A 676 -17.41 -34.68 4.45
N GLN A 677 -16.91 -35.39 3.43
CA GLN A 677 -17.23 -36.81 3.22
C GLN A 677 -16.89 -37.68 4.42
N LEU A 678 -15.71 -37.47 5.01
CA LEU A 678 -15.28 -38.24 6.17
C LEU A 678 -16.19 -37.98 7.37
N LEU A 679 -16.51 -36.71 7.68
CA LEU A 679 -17.36 -36.34 8.81
C LEU A 679 -18.76 -36.96 8.65
N ILE A 680 -19.35 -36.88 7.45
CA ILE A 680 -20.64 -37.51 7.15
C ILE A 680 -20.58 -39.03 7.33
N ASN A 681 -19.51 -39.68 6.85
CA ASN A 681 -19.31 -41.13 7.02
C ASN A 681 -19.14 -41.54 8.49
N HIS A 682 -18.83 -40.59 9.39
CA HIS A 682 -18.78 -40.78 10.83
C HIS A 682 -19.97 -40.14 11.55
N ASN A 683 -21.14 -40.15 10.90
CA ASN A 683 -22.44 -39.76 11.45
C ASN A 683 -22.57 -38.28 11.84
N ALA A 684 -21.82 -37.36 11.23
CA ALA A 684 -22.08 -35.92 11.40
C ALA A 684 -23.51 -35.57 10.98
N PHE A 685 -24.24 -34.84 11.83
CA PHE A 685 -25.59 -34.39 11.49
C PHE A 685 -25.55 -33.26 10.47
N VAL A 686 -26.03 -33.55 9.25
CA VAL A 686 -25.96 -32.64 8.08
C VAL A 686 -26.70 -31.31 8.25
N ASP A 687 -27.76 -31.31 9.07
CA ASP A 687 -28.67 -30.17 9.26
C ASP A 687 -28.45 -29.40 10.57
N LEU A 688 -27.37 -29.69 11.30
CA LEU A 688 -27.02 -28.86 12.45
C LEU A 688 -26.76 -27.42 12.01
N ALA A 689 -27.43 -26.51 12.71
CA ALA A 689 -27.47 -25.12 12.35
C ALA A 689 -26.72 -24.26 13.36
N THR A 690 -26.03 -23.24 12.85
CA THR A 690 -25.44 -22.17 13.66
C THR A 690 -26.50 -21.38 14.43
N LYS A 691 -26.08 -20.48 15.31
CA LYS A 691 -27.01 -19.56 16.03
C LYS A 691 -27.89 -18.71 15.11
N ASN A 692 -27.50 -18.53 13.84
CA ASN A 692 -28.27 -17.83 12.81
C ASN A 692 -29.15 -18.76 11.95
N ASN A 693 -29.33 -20.02 12.38
CA ASN A 693 -29.98 -21.10 11.64
C ASN A 693 -29.34 -21.38 10.26
N LYS A 694 -28.03 -21.14 10.10
CA LYS A 694 -27.30 -21.56 8.89
C LYS A 694 -26.78 -22.98 9.05
N THR A 695 -27.09 -23.85 8.10
CA THR A 695 -26.57 -25.23 8.00
C THR A 695 -25.35 -25.32 7.07
N ALA A 696 -24.71 -26.49 7.00
CA ALA A 696 -23.63 -26.78 6.07
C ALA A 696 -24.06 -26.55 4.60
N LEU A 697 -25.29 -26.92 4.25
CA LEU A 697 -25.85 -26.72 2.91
C LEU A 697 -25.94 -25.23 2.53
N HIS A 698 -26.33 -24.36 3.47
CA HIS A 698 -26.38 -22.92 3.24
C HIS A 698 -25.01 -22.33 2.89
N ILE A 699 -23.98 -22.65 3.69
CA ILE A 699 -22.65 -22.07 3.49
C ILE A 699 -21.97 -22.65 2.24
N ALA A 700 -22.14 -23.94 1.94
CA ALA A 700 -21.65 -24.55 0.70
C ALA A 700 -22.31 -23.94 -0.54
N SER A 701 -23.64 -23.74 -0.49
CA SER A 701 -24.41 -23.10 -1.56
C SER A 701 -24.01 -21.62 -1.75
N GLN A 702 -23.76 -20.89 -0.65
CA GLN A 702 -23.28 -19.51 -0.70
C GLN A 702 -21.90 -19.41 -1.36
N LYS A 703 -21.01 -20.36 -1.07
CA LYS A 703 -19.62 -20.34 -1.55
C LYS A 703 -19.42 -20.95 -2.93
N GLY A 704 -20.42 -21.66 -3.47
CA GLY A 704 -20.35 -22.23 -4.82
C GLY A 704 -19.70 -23.61 -4.87
N TYR A 705 -19.62 -24.34 -3.75
CA TYR A 705 -18.98 -25.67 -3.71
C TYR A 705 -19.94 -26.77 -4.14
N PHE A 706 -20.11 -26.93 -5.46
CA PHE A 706 -21.07 -27.85 -6.08
C PHE A 706 -20.97 -29.28 -5.52
N ASP A 707 -19.78 -29.89 -5.52
CA ASP A 707 -19.60 -31.28 -5.07
C ASP A 707 -19.99 -31.47 -3.59
N ILE A 708 -19.78 -30.44 -2.76
CA ILE A 708 -20.18 -30.47 -1.35
C ILE A 708 -21.69 -30.35 -1.21
N VAL A 709 -22.33 -29.48 -2.00
CA VAL A 709 -23.80 -29.37 -2.03
C VAL A 709 -24.42 -30.70 -2.45
N GLU A 710 -23.94 -31.29 -3.55
CA GLU A 710 -24.42 -32.58 -4.04
C GLU A 710 -24.26 -33.68 -2.99
N LEU A 711 -23.09 -33.72 -2.33
CA LEU A 711 -22.84 -34.68 -1.27
C LEU A 711 -23.77 -34.49 -0.07
N LEU A 712 -24.00 -33.25 0.39
CA LEU A 712 -24.90 -32.97 1.50
C LEU A 712 -26.34 -33.38 1.17
N ILE A 713 -26.83 -33.07 -0.03
CA ILE A 713 -28.17 -33.46 -0.50
C ILE A 713 -28.30 -34.98 -0.58
N LYS A 714 -27.28 -35.67 -1.12
CA LYS A 714 -27.24 -37.15 -1.18
C LYS A 714 -27.33 -37.81 0.20
N HIS A 715 -26.90 -37.11 1.24
CA HIS A 715 -26.99 -37.53 2.63
C HIS A 715 -28.16 -36.87 3.39
N ASN A 716 -29.25 -36.55 2.67
CA ASN A 716 -30.52 -36.07 3.20
C ASN A 716 -30.47 -34.71 3.91
N ALA A 717 -29.58 -33.79 3.50
CA ALA A 717 -29.65 -32.40 3.97
C ALA A 717 -30.96 -31.75 3.50
N SER A 718 -31.70 -31.14 4.41
CA SER A 718 -32.97 -30.48 4.09
C SER A 718 -32.75 -29.18 3.31
N VAL A 719 -33.20 -29.16 2.05
CA VAL A 719 -32.97 -28.06 1.09
C VAL A 719 -33.69 -26.75 1.44
N ASP A 720 -34.81 -26.84 2.18
CA ASP A 720 -35.70 -25.72 2.48
C ASP A 720 -35.54 -25.18 3.92
N LEU A 721 -34.55 -25.65 4.68
CA LEU A 721 -34.25 -25.03 5.97
C LEU A 721 -33.93 -23.55 5.75
N CYS A 722 -34.44 -22.69 6.65
CA CYS A 722 -34.27 -21.26 6.55
C CYS A 722 -33.49 -20.70 7.74
N THR A 723 -32.61 -19.73 7.45
CA THR A 723 -31.94 -18.92 8.48
C THR A 723 -32.93 -18.07 9.29
N ASN A 724 -32.44 -17.41 10.34
CA ASN A 724 -33.23 -16.45 11.14
C ASN A 724 -33.81 -15.27 10.34
N VAL A 725 -33.43 -15.08 9.08
CA VAL A 725 -33.96 -14.07 8.16
C VAL A 725 -34.74 -14.66 6.98
N GLY A 726 -35.09 -15.95 7.05
CA GLY A 726 -35.88 -16.64 6.02
C GLY A 726 -35.10 -16.98 4.75
N LYS A 727 -33.75 -16.95 4.78
CA LYS A 727 -32.92 -17.32 3.61
C LYS A 727 -32.67 -18.82 3.59
N THR A 728 -32.94 -19.48 2.47
CA THR A 728 -32.71 -20.91 2.19
C THR A 728 -31.37 -21.15 1.49
N ALA A 729 -31.00 -22.41 1.25
CA ALA A 729 -29.87 -22.75 0.39
C ALA A 729 -30.06 -22.22 -1.04
N LEU A 730 -31.29 -22.32 -1.58
CA LEU A 730 -31.65 -21.81 -2.91
C LEU A 730 -31.45 -20.30 -3.02
N TYR A 731 -31.82 -19.55 -1.97
CA TYR A 731 -31.52 -18.11 -1.88
C TYR A 731 -30.03 -17.84 -2.04
N TYR A 732 -29.17 -18.54 -1.29
CA TYR A 732 -27.73 -18.27 -1.29
C TYR A 732 -27.07 -18.66 -2.61
N ALA A 733 -27.45 -19.80 -3.20
CA ALA A 733 -26.96 -20.21 -4.51
C ALA A 733 -27.33 -19.18 -5.58
N SER A 734 -28.60 -18.78 -5.62
CA SER A 734 -29.14 -17.88 -6.63
C SER A 734 -28.61 -16.45 -6.50
N TRP A 735 -28.52 -15.92 -5.27
CA TRP A 735 -27.99 -14.58 -5.01
C TRP A 735 -26.52 -14.43 -5.42
N ASN A 736 -25.73 -15.51 -5.36
CA ASN A 736 -24.32 -15.51 -5.75
C ASN A 736 -24.12 -16.04 -7.19
N ASN A 737 -25.19 -16.18 -7.98
CA ASN A 737 -25.17 -16.63 -9.37
C ASN A 737 -24.58 -18.03 -9.59
N HIS A 738 -24.77 -18.95 -8.63
CA HIS A 738 -24.34 -20.34 -8.76
C HIS A 738 -25.40 -21.17 -9.49
N LEU A 739 -25.50 -20.99 -10.82
CA LEU A 739 -26.56 -21.61 -11.65
C LEU A 739 -26.66 -23.13 -11.46
N LYS A 740 -25.53 -23.86 -11.49
CA LYS A 740 -25.53 -25.33 -11.33
C LYS A 740 -26.05 -25.79 -9.96
N ILE A 741 -25.71 -25.06 -8.90
CA ILE A 741 -26.19 -25.35 -7.54
C ILE A 741 -27.67 -25.01 -7.42
N THR A 742 -28.08 -23.90 -8.03
CA THR A 742 -29.49 -23.48 -8.09
C THR A 742 -30.34 -24.54 -8.77
N GLN A 743 -29.89 -25.03 -9.93
CA GLN A 743 -30.52 -26.13 -10.65
C GLN A 743 -30.57 -27.40 -9.81
N LEU A 744 -29.44 -27.81 -9.22
CA LEU A 744 -29.37 -29.01 -8.38
C LEU A 744 -30.35 -28.95 -7.20
N LEU A 745 -30.47 -27.80 -6.53
CA LEU A 745 -31.40 -27.60 -5.41
C LEU A 745 -32.86 -27.71 -5.88
N ILE A 746 -33.22 -27.11 -7.01
CA ILE A 746 -34.57 -27.18 -7.59
C ILE A 746 -34.90 -28.61 -8.02
N GLU A 747 -33.96 -29.32 -8.65
CA GLU A 747 -34.11 -30.75 -9.03
C GLU A 747 -34.34 -31.66 -7.81
N HIS A 748 -33.88 -31.24 -6.63
CA HIS A 748 -34.12 -31.92 -5.35
C HIS A 748 -35.26 -31.28 -4.53
N ASN A 749 -36.25 -30.71 -5.22
CA ASN A 749 -37.50 -30.17 -4.67
C ASN A 749 -37.33 -28.98 -3.71
N ALA A 750 -36.29 -28.15 -3.87
CA ALA A 750 -36.24 -26.86 -3.16
C ALA A 750 -37.42 -25.98 -3.58
N SER A 751 -38.16 -25.44 -2.62
CA SER A 751 -39.29 -24.56 -2.89
C SER A 751 -38.81 -23.22 -3.42
N VAL A 752 -39.17 -22.92 -4.68
CA VAL A 752 -38.77 -21.70 -5.40
C VAL A 752 -39.42 -20.42 -4.84
N ASP A 753 -40.55 -20.59 -4.14
CA ASP A 753 -41.41 -19.50 -3.68
C ASP A 753 -41.24 -19.16 -2.18
N LEU A 754 -40.28 -19.78 -1.48
CA LEU A 754 -40.00 -19.43 -0.08
C LEU A 754 -39.49 -17.99 0.03
N ALA A 755 -40.25 -17.18 0.76
CA ALA A 755 -39.94 -15.79 0.99
C ALA A 755 -39.03 -15.60 2.22
N THR A 756 -38.11 -14.64 2.09
CA THR A 756 -37.36 -14.08 3.22
C THR A 756 -38.28 -13.31 4.17
N LYS A 757 -37.75 -12.89 5.34
CA LYS A 757 -38.54 -12.07 6.29
C LYS A 757 -39.08 -10.76 5.70
N ASP A 758 -38.44 -10.22 4.66
CA ASP A 758 -38.88 -9.01 3.96
C ASP A 758 -39.94 -9.31 2.86
N GLY A 759 -40.40 -10.56 2.75
CA GLY A 759 -41.37 -11.01 1.75
C GLY A 759 -40.75 -11.29 0.38
N ALA A 760 -39.45 -11.06 0.19
CA ALA A 760 -38.79 -11.30 -1.10
C ALA A 760 -38.48 -12.78 -1.30
N THR A 761 -38.90 -13.34 -2.44
CA THR A 761 -38.54 -14.70 -2.90
C THR A 761 -37.31 -14.64 -3.79
N VAL A 762 -36.80 -15.80 -4.21
CA VAL A 762 -35.60 -15.88 -5.04
C VAL A 762 -35.79 -15.13 -6.37
N LEU A 763 -36.97 -15.22 -6.97
CA LEU A 763 -37.28 -14.58 -8.25
C LEU A 763 -37.09 -13.06 -8.20
N GLN A 764 -37.62 -12.34 -7.20
CA GLN A 764 -37.44 -10.89 -7.08
C GLN A 764 -35.96 -10.51 -6.95
N LEU A 765 -35.21 -11.30 -6.19
CA LEU A 765 -33.81 -11.02 -5.88
C LEU A 765 -32.91 -11.20 -7.11
N VAL A 766 -33.10 -12.29 -7.86
CA VAL A 766 -32.33 -12.52 -9.10
C VAL A 766 -32.76 -11.56 -10.22
N SER A 767 -34.03 -11.14 -10.24
CA SER A 767 -34.52 -10.09 -11.13
C SER A 767 -33.90 -8.73 -10.79
N GLN A 768 -33.69 -8.41 -9.52
CA GLN A 768 -32.95 -7.22 -9.10
C GLN A 768 -31.47 -7.28 -9.54
N LYS A 769 -30.85 -8.45 -9.43
CA LYS A 769 -29.42 -8.65 -9.74
C LYS A 769 -29.09 -8.74 -11.22
N GLY A 770 -30.06 -9.08 -12.07
CA GLY A 770 -29.82 -9.21 -13.50
C GLY A 770 -29.32 -10.59 -13.92
N TYR A 771 -29.81 -11.67 -13.30
CA TYR A 771 -29.42 -13.06 -13.65
C TYR A 771 -30.50 -13.75 -14.50
N PRO A 772 -30.53 -13.54 -15.83
CA PRO A 772 -31.60 -14.05 -16.70
C PRO A 772 -31.67 -15.59 -16.72
N ASP A 773 -30.54 -16.30 -16.69
CA ASP A 773 -30.52 -17.77 -16.72
C ASP A 773 -31.19 -18.37 -15.48
N ILE A 774 -30.98 -17.77 -14.30
CA ILE A 774 -31.61 -18.21 -13.06
C ILE A 774 -33.09 -17.80 -13.03
N VAL A 775 -33.45 -16.62 -13.54
CA VAL A 775 -34.86 -16.23 -13.73
C VAL A 775 -35.57 -17.24 -14.60
N GLU A 776 -35.02 -17.57 -15.77
CA GLU A 776 -35.61 -18.53 -16.70
C GLU A 776 -35.73 -19.92 -16.07
N LEU A 777 -34.72 -20.37 -15.32
CA LEU A 777 -34.76 -21.61 -14.57
C LEU A 777 -35.89 -21.62 -13.53
N LEU A 778 -36.02 -20.57 -12.71
CA LEU A 778 -37.07 -20.48 -11.69
C LEU A 778 -38.47 -20.47 -12.32
N LEU A 779 -38.65 -19.71 -13.41
CA LEU A 779 -39.93 -19.64 -14.13
C LEU A 779 -40.31 -20.98 -14.76
N LYS A 780 -39.36 -21.71 -15.35
CA LYS A 780 -39.57 -23.08 -15.87
C LYS A 780 -40.00 -24.08 -14.79
N HIS A 781 -39.64 -23.82 -13.54
CA HIS A 781 -40.02 -24.62 -12.38
C HIS A 781 -41.18 -24.01 -11.57
N ASN A 782 -42.08 -23.29 -12.26
CA ASN A 782 -43.34 -22.76 -11.73
C ASN A 782 -43.18 -21.75 -10.56
N ALA A 783 -42.11 -20.96 -10.54
CA ALA A 783 -42.03 -19.83 -9.61
C ALA A 783 -43.18 -18.83 -9.84
N SER A 784 -43.85 -18.42 -8.78
CA SER A 784 -45.00 -17.52 -8.88
C SER A 784 -44.54 -16.09 -9.26
N VAL A 785 -44.80 -15.72 -10.52
CA VAL A 785 -44.26 -14.52 -11.18
C VAL A 785 -44.63 -13.20 -10.47
N ASP A 786 -45.85 -13.13 -9.93
CA ASP A 786 -46.45 -11.92 -9.37
C ASP A 786 -46.41 -11.85 -7.84
N MET A 787 -45.68 -12.74 -7.17
CA MET A 787 -45.45 -12.59 -5.73
C MET A 787 -44.78 -11.24 -5.43
N CYS A 788 -45.10 -10.68 -4.27
CA CYS A 788 -44.63 -9.35 -3.90
C CYS A 788 -43.95 -9.33 -2.53
N THR A 789 -42.97 -8.43 -2.38
CA THR A 789 -42.31 -8.17 -1.10
C THR A 789 -43.28 -7.54 -0.10
N ASN A 790 -42.82 -7.33 1.14
CA ASN A 790 -43.55 -6.53 2.13
C ASN A 790 -43.80 -5.08 1.68
N PHE A 791 -43.18 -4.61 0.59
CA PHE A 791 -43.42 -3.29 -0.03
C PHE A 791 -44.34 -3.36 -1.27
N GLY A 792 -44.88 -4.53 -1.59
CA GLY A 792 -45.70 -4.76 -2.79
C GLY A 792 -44.89 -4.84 -4.08
N GLU A 793 -43.57 -5.06 -4.01
CA GLU A 793 -42.71 -5.10 -5.20
C GLU A 793 -42.64 -6.50 -5.79
N THR A 794 -42.97 -6.63 -7.08
CA THR A 794 -42.84 -7.89 -7.83
C THR A 794 -41.48 -7.99 -8.52
N ALA A 795 -41.17 -9.16 -9.09
CA ALA A 795 -39.95 -9.35 -9.87
C ALA A 795 -39.85 -8.37 -11.05
N LEU A 796 -40.99 -8.03 -11.65
CA LEU A 796 -41.09 -7.05 -12.73
C LEU A 796 -40.68 -5.64 -12.27
N HIS A 797 -41.09 -5.22 -11.06
CA HIS A 797 -40.67 -3.94 -10.49
C HIS A 797 -39.16 -3.86 -10.31
N HIS A 798 -38.54 -4.90 -9.75
CA HIS A 798 -37.10 -4.94 -9.55
C HIS A 798 -36.33 -4.96 -10.88
N ALA A 799 -36.79 -5.72 -11.87
CA ALA A 799 -36.17 -5.76 -13.20
C ALA A 799 -36.29 -4.40 -13.91
N SER A 800 -37.46 -3.77 -13.88
CA SER A 800 -37.70 -2.45 -14.48
C SER A 800 -36.91 -1.33 -13.80
N TRP A 801 -36.76 -1.34 -12.48
CA TRP A 801 -35.97 -0.33 -11.76
C TRP A 801 -34.46 -0.43 -12.00
N ASN A 802 -33.95 -1.63 -12.34
CA ASN A 802 -32.52 -1.88 -12.53
C ASN A 802 -32.10 -2.04 -14.01
N ASN A 803 -32.99 -1.72 -14.95
CA ASN A 803 -32.76 -1.80 -16.40
C ASN A 803 -32.46 -3.21 -16.96
N HIS A 804 -33.07 -4.25 -16.40
CA HIS A 804 -32.82 -5.64 -16.85
C HIS A 804 -33.81 -6.06 -17.93
N LEU A 805 -33.67 -5.49 -19.13
CA LEU A 805 -34.61 -5.68 -20.26
C LEU A 805 -34.91 -7.15 -20.56
N LYS A 806 -33.89 -8.03 -20.60
CA LYS A 806 -34.10 -9.46 -20.87
C LYS A 806 -34.94 -10.15 -19.80
N ILE A 807 -34.80 -9.73 -18.54
CA ILE A 807 -35.60 -10.26 -17.43
C ILE A 807 -37.03 -9.73 -17.51
N VAL A 808 -37.21 -8.46 -17.85
CA VAL A 808 -38.56 -7.89 -18.10
C VAL A 808 -39.26 -8.69 -19.20
N GLN A 809 -38.57 -9.00 -20.31
CA GLN A 809 -39.11 -9.86 -21.37
C GLN A 809 -39.49 -11.26 -20.85
N LEU A 810 -38.58 -11.94 -20.16
CA LEU A 810 -38.82 -13.28 -19.61
C LEU A 810 -40.03 -13.32 -18.65
N LEU A 811 -40.16 -12.31 -17.78
CA LEU A 811 -41.27 -12.21 -16.83
C LEU A 811 -42.61 -12.00 -17.57
N ILE A 812 -42.65 -11.11 -18.56
CA ILE A 812 -43.85 -10.87 -19.38
C ILE A 812 -44.23 -12.11 -20.20
N GLU A 813 -43.25 -12.81 -20.79
CA GLU A 813 -43.44 -14.07 -21.50
C GLU A 813 -44.05 -15.17 -20.61
N HIS A 814 -43.84 -15.09 -19.29
CA HIS A 814 -44.44 -15.96 -18.28
C HIS A 814 -45.66 -15.32 -17.56
N ASN A 815 -46.35 -14.40 -18.24
CA ASN A 815 -47.60 -13.77 -17.79
C ASN A 815 -47.47 -12.89 -16.53
N ALA A 816 -46.35 -12.20 -16.33
CA ALA A 816 -46.26 -11.16 -15.30
C ALA A 816 -47.31 -10.05 -15.53
N SER A 817 -48.03 -9.68 -14.48
CA SER A 817 -49.00 -8.59 -14.54
C SER A 817 -48.29 -7.23 -14.60
N VAL A 818 -48.35 -6.57 -15.77
CA VAL A 818 -47.62 -5.32 -16.04
C VAL A 818 -48.06 -4.11 -15.19
N ASP A 819 -49.30 -4.12 -14.71
CA ASP A 819 -49.94 -3.01 -14.00
C ASP A 819 -50.06 -3.24 -12.48
N LEU A 820 -49.46 -4.31 -11.93
CA LEU A 820 -49.40 -4.45 -10.47
C LEU A 820 -48.67 -3.25 -9.87
N ALA A 821 -49.22 -2.73 -8.77
CA ALA A 821 -48.69 -1.58 -8.09
C ALA A 821 -48.03 -1.99 -6.76
N THR A 822 -46.89 -1.36 -6.46
CA THR A 822 -46.28 -1.38 -5.13
C THR A 822 -47.20 -0.74 -4.08
N LYS A 823 -46.84 -0.86 -2.79
CA LYS A 823 -47.56 -0.16 -1.71
C LYS A 823 -47.62 1.37 -1.86
N ASN A 824 -46.71 1.95 -2.63
CA ASN A 824 -46.70 3.38 -2.95
C ASN A 824 -47.46 3.72 -4.25
N GLY A 825 -48.17 2.75 -4.84
CA GLY A 825 -48.92 2.93 -6.09
C GLY A 825 -48.07 2.92 -7.36
N LYS A 826 -46.75 2.68 -7.27
CA LYS A 826 -45.88 2.63 -8.46
C LYS A 826 -46.02 1.30 -9.18
N THR A 827 -46.28 1.33 -10.48
CA THR A 827 -46.17 0.16 -11.39
C THR A 827 -44.78 0.05 -12.00
N ALA A 828 -44.49 -1.04 -12.72
CA ALA A 828 -43.25 -1.21 -13.48
C ALA A 828 -43.00 -0.05 -14.48
N LEU A 829 -44.07 0.45 -15.11
CA LEU A 829 -44.00 1.58 -16.04
C LEU A 829 -43.58 2.87 -15.34
N HIS A 830 -44.10 3.16 -14.14
CA HIS A 830 -43.67 4.31 -13.34
C HIS A 830 -42.17 4.27 -13.04
N LEU A 831 -41.67 3.10 -12.61
CA LEU A 831 -40.26 2.92 -12.25
C LEU A 831 -39.35 3.11 -13.47
N ALA A 832 -39.69 2.50 -14.61
CA ALA A 832 -38.93 2.64 -15.86
C ALA A 832 -38.96 4.07 -16.41
N SER A 833 -40.13 4.73 -16.38
CA SER A 833 -40.28 6.12 -16.81
C SER A 833 -39.53 7.10 -15.92
N GLN A 834 -39.51 6.88 -14.60
CA GLN A 834 -38.72 7.69 -13.67
C GLN A 834 -37.21 7.57 -13.94
N LYS A 835 -36.74 6.36 -14.26
CA LYS A 835 -35.32 6.07 -14.47
C LYS A 835 -34.80 6.36 -15.87
N GLY A 836 -35.68 6.53 -16.85
CA GLY A 836 -35.28 6.85 -18.22
C GLY A 836 -35.04 5.64 -19.12
N TYR A 837 -35.56 4.47 -18.77
CA TYR A 837 -35.30 3.23 -19.53
C TYR A 837 -36.29 3.05 -20.68
N LEU A 838 -35.99 3.70 -21.81
CA LEU A 838 -36.88 3.75 -22.98
C LEU A 838 -37.29 2.37 -23.50
N ASP A 839 -36.36 1.42 -23.61
CA ASP A 839 -36.66 0.08 -24.15
C ASP A 839 -37.62 -0.70 -23.24
N ILE A 840 -37.50 -0.53 -21.92
CA ILE A 840 -38.41 -1.16 -20.95
C ILE A 840 -39.77 -0.46 -20.98
N VAL A 841 -39.80 0.87 -21.06
CA VAL A 841 -41.06 1.62 -21.22
C VAL A 841 -41.80 1.16 -22.49
N GLN A 842 -41.10 1.09 -23.62
CA GLN A 842 -41.66 0.62 -24.89
C GLN A 842 -42.18 -0.81 -24.79
N LEU A 843 -41.40 -1.71 -24.18
CA LEU A 843 -41.81 -3.09 -23.99
C LEU A 843 -43.07 -3.19 -23.12
N LEU A 844 -43.14 -2.48 -22.00
CA LEU A 844 -44.31 -2.49 -21.11
C LEU A 844 -45.56 -1.94 -21.82
N ILE A 845 -45.44 -0.85 -22.57
CA ILE A 845 -46.54 -0.27 -23.35
C ILE A 845 -47.02 -1.24 -24.43
N ASN A 846 -46.10 -1.89 -25.15
CA ASN A 846 -46.44 -2.91 -26.17
C ASN A 846 -47.19 -4.11 -25.58
N HIS A 847 -47.04 -4.35 -24.28
CA HIS A 847 -47.76 -5.37 -23.52
C HIS A 847 -48.92 -4.80 -22.69
N ASN A 848 -49.53 -3.70 -23.15
CA ASN A 848 -50.74 -3.07 -22.62
C ASN A 848 -50.61 -2.51 -21.18
N ALA A 849 -49.42 -2.05 -20.78
CA ALA A 849 -49.29 -1.30 -19.53
C ALA A 849 -50.09 0.01 -19.58
N SER A 850 -50.88 0.27 -18.55
CA SER A 850 -51.75 1.46 -18.47
C SER A 850 -50.93 2.73 -18.22
N VAL A 851 -50.86 3.60 -19.23
CA VAL A 851 -50.04 4.83 -19.20
C VAL A 851 -50.54 5.94 -18.26
N ASN A 852 -51.76 5.80 -17.73
CA ASN A 852 -52.46 6.81 -16.91
C ASN A 852 -52.72 6.36 -15.46
N LEU A 853 -52.20 5.21 -15.01
CA LEU A 853 -52.28 4.84 -13.60
C LEU A 853 -51.52 5.85 -12.75
N CYS A 854 -52.02 6.11 -11.53
CA CYS A 854 -51.42 7.06 -10.61
C CYS A 854 -50.78 6.36 -9.41
N THR A 855 -49.66 6.91 -8.93
CA THR A 855 -49.10 6.56 -7.62
C THR A 855 -50.00 7.06 -6.48
N ASN A 856 -49.68 6.70 -5.23
CA ASN A 856 -50.37 7.25 -4.06
C ASN A 856 -50.22 8.78 -3.94
N ALA A 857 -49.24 9.39 -4.63
CA ALA A 857 -49.04 10.84 -4.72
C ALA A 857 -49.78 11.47 -5.92
N GLY A 858 -50.57 10.69 -6.67
CA GLY A 858 -51.28 11.14 -7.86
C GLY A 858 -50.39 11.24 -9.11
N GLU A 859 -49.15 10.77 -9.05
CA GLU A 859 -48.20 10.90 -10.17
C GLU A 859 -48.47 9.83 -11.22
N THR A 860 -48.53 10.20 -12.50
CA THR A 860 -48.54 9.26 -13.63
C THR A 860 -47.12 8.99 -14.14
N PRO A 861 -46.88 7.97 -14.99
CA PRO A 861 -45.59 7.80 -15.66
C PRO A 861 -45.12 9.05 -16.42
N LEU A 862 -46.06 9.83 -16.99
CA LEU A 862 -45.75 11.08 -17.68
C LEU A 862 -45.25 12.17 -16.72
N HIS A 863 -45.82 12.29 -15.52
CA HIS A 863 -45.31 13.20 -14.48
C HIS A 863 -43.87 12.86 -14.12
N LEU A 864 -43.57 11.58 -13.91
CA LEU A 864 -42.22 11.12 -13.56
C LEU A 864 -41.24 11.33 -14.71
N ALA A 865 -41.64 11.09 -15.96
CA ALA A 865 -40.82 11.38 -17.13
C ALA A 865 -40.55 12.88 -17.29
N ALA A 866 -41.56 13.72 -17.09
CA ALA A 866 -41.46 15.18 -17.15
C ALA A 866 -40.54 15.73 -16.05
N TRP A 867 -40.71 15.28 -14.81
CA TRP A 867 -39.89 15.72 -13.68
C TRP A 867 -38.41 15.33 -13.78
N ASN A 868 -38.10 14.23 -14.49
CA ASN A 868 -36.73 13.72 -14.63
C ASN A 868 -36.10 14.00 -16.03
N ASN A 869 -36.72 14.85 -16.85
CA ASN A 869 -36.25 15.23 -18.18
C ASN A 869 -36.12 14.09 -19.21
N HIS A 870 -36.99 13.09 -19.16
CA HIS A 870 -36.94 11.95 -20.09
C HIS A 870 -37.79 12.21 -21.33
N PHE A 871 -37.33 13.12 -22.20
CA PHE A 871 -38.08 13.58 -23.39
C PHE A 871 -38.63 12.44 -24.26
N LYS A 872 -37.80 11.46 -24.64
CA LYS A 872 -38.23 10.35 -25.50
C LYS A 872 -39.31 9.49 -24.86
N ILE A 873 -39.27 9.32 -23.54
CA ILE A 873 -40.29 8.58 -22.80
C ILE A 873 -41.57 9.40 -22.68
N ALA A 874 -41.46 10.69 -22.39
CA ALA A 874 -42.62 11.59 -22.38
C ALA A 874 -43.32 11.59 -23.75
N GLN A 875 -42.55 11.64 -24.84
CA GLN A 875 -43.05 11.54 -26.21
C GLN A 875 -43.78 10.21 -26.43
N LEU A 876 -43.11 9.09 -26.10
CA LEU A 876 -43.68 7.77 -26.30
C LEU A 876 -44.97 7.56 -25.49
N LEU A 877 -45.03 8.04 -24.26
CA LEU A 877 -46.22 7.99 -23.40
C LEU A 877 -47.38 8.78 -24.02
N ILE A 878 -47.12 9.99 -24.50
CA ILE A 878 -48.13 10.85 -25.16
C ILE A 878 -48.63 10.22 -26.46
N GLU A 879 -47.74 9.64 -27.27
CA GLU A 879 -48.10 8.90 -28.49
C GLU A 879 -49.01 7.70 -28.20
N HIS A 880 -48.98 7.16 -26.97
CA HIS A 880 -49.85 6.08 -26.49
C HIS A 880 -50.98 6.57 -25.55
N ASN A 881 -51.43 7.82 -25.74
CA ASN A 881 -52.58 8.42 -25.05
C ASN A 881 -52.39 8.66 -23.54
N ALA A 882 -51.17 8.96 -23.09
CA ALA A 882 -50.97 9.51 -21.76
C ALA A 882 -51.61 10.91 -21.68
N SER A 883 -52.46 11.14 -20.68
CA SER A 883 -53.11 12.42 -20.48
C SER A 883 -52.13 13.42 -19.86
N ALA A 884 -51.92 14.55 -20.55
CA ALA A 884 -51.06 15.63 -20.09
C ALA A 884 -51.68 16.46 -18.94
N ASP A 885 -53.00 16.36 -18.76
CA ASP A 885 -53.79 17.17 -17.83
C ASP A 885 -54.18 16.41 -16.55
N LEU A 886 -53.76 15.16 -16.38
CA LEU A 886 -53.86 14.53 -15.06
C LEU A 886 -52.99 15.30 -14.07
N THR A 887 -53.44 15.34 -12.81
CA THR A 887 -52.77 16.11 -11.75
C THR A 887 -52.28 15.20 -10.63
N THR A 888 -51.17 15.57 -10.01
CA THR A 888 -50.73 15.01 -8.74
C THR A 888 -51.69 15.40 -7.62
N ASN A 889 -51.52 14.83 -6.42
CA ASN A 889 -52.32 15.20 -5.25
C ASN A 889 -52.18 16.70 -4.88
N ASP A 890 -51.07 17.33 -5.26
CA ASP A 890 -50.84 18.77 -5.09
C ASP A 890 -51.45 19.63 -6.21
N GLY A 891 -52.15 19.00 -7.17
CA GLY A 891 -52.78 19.66 -8.31
C GLY A 891 -51.83 19.95 -9.47
N ALA A 892 -50.55 19.55 -9.41
CA ALA A 892 -49.58 19.83 -10.46
C ALA A 892 -49.76 18.91 -11.66
N THR A 893 -49.76 19.46 -12.88
CA THR A 893 -49.69 18.69 -14.13
C THR A 893 -48.25 18.41 -14.54
N ALA A 894 -48.04 17.51 -15.51
CA ALA A 894 -46.72 17.30 -16.12
C ALA A 894 -46.12 18.60 -16.70
N LEU A 895 -46.97 19.52 -17.18
CA LEU A 895 -46.56 20.82 -17.69
C LEU A 895 -46.03 21.74 -16.58
N CYS A 896 -46.70 21.78 -15.41
CA CYS A 896 -46.22 22.53 -14.25
C CYS A 896 -44.86 22.02 -13.77
N LEU A 897 -44.71 20.69 -13.68
CA LEU A 897 -43.45 20.05 -13.28
C LEU A 897 -42.29 20.36 -14.24
N ALA A 898 -42.51 20.19 -15.56
CA ALA A 898 -41.50 20.48 -16.56
C ALA A 898 -41.14 21.97 -16.62
N SER A 899 -42.13 22.86 -16.47
CA SER A 899 -41.95 24.30 -16.45
C SER A 899 -41.17 24.77 -15.22
N SER A 900 -41.43 24.18 -14.05
CA SER A 900 -40.66 24.47 -12.84
C SER A 900 -39.19 24.10 -12.97
N LYS A 901 -38.88 22.98 -13.65
CA LYS A 901 -37.51 22.47 -13.82
C LYS A 901 -36.74 23.05 -15.01
N GLY A 902 -37.40 23.76 -15.91
CA GLY A 902 -36.73 24.35 -17.07
C GLY A 902 -36.60 23.42 -18.28
N TYR A 903 -37.41 22.36 -18.37
CA TYR A 903 -37.28 21.36 -19.45
C TYR A 903 -38.04 21.76 -20.70
N PHE A 904 -37.47 22.72 -21.45
CA PHE A 904 -38.07 23.35 -22.63
C PHE A 904 -38.64 22.35 -23.65
N LEU A 905 -37.89 21.31 -24.03
CA LEU A 905 -38.36 20.33 -25.03
C LEU A 905 -39.59 19.54 -24.54
N ILE A 906 -39.69 19.25 -23.25
CA ILE A 906 -40.84 18.56 -22.67
C ILE A 906 -42.04 19.50 -22.58
N VAL A 907 -41.83 20.76 -22.18
CA VAL A 907 -42.87 21.79 -22.21
C VAL A 907 -43.42 21.95 -23.64
N GLN A 908 -42.55 22.07 -24.63
CA GLN A 908 -42.94 22.18 -26.04
C GLN A 908 -43.71 20.97 -26.52
N LEU A 909 -43.29 19.76 -26.14
CA LEU A 909 -43.98 18.52 -26.45
C LEU A 909 -45.39 18.48 -25.83
N LEU A 910 -45.52 18.81 -24.54
CA LEU A 910 -46.81 18.80 -23.84
C LEU A 910 -47.79 19.81 -24.45
N ILE A 911 -47.34 21.03 -24.73
CA ILE A 911 -48.15 22.08 -25.37
C ILE A 911 -48.61 21.63 -26.77
N LYS A 912 -47.68 21.07 -27.58
CA LYS A 912 -48.00 20.56 -28.92
C LYS A 912 -49.09 19.49 -28.90
N HIS A 913 -49.15 18.69 -27.84
CA HIS A 913 -50.15 17.64 -27.63
C HIS A 913 -51.30 18.10 -26.71
N THR A 914 -51.69 19.37 -26.84
CA THR A 914 -52.91 19.96 -26.25
C THR A 914 -53.00 19.95 -24.72
N ALA A 915 -51.87 19.99 -24.01
CA ALA A 915 -51.88 20.23 -22.56
C ALA A 915 -52.48 21.60 -22.24
N SER A 916 -53.36 21.66 -21.24
CA SER A 916 -53.98 22.92 -20.82
C SER A 916 -52.97 23.78 -20.04
N VAL A 917 -52.64 24.94 -20.62
CA VAL A 917 -51.56 25.84 -20.14
C VAL A 917 -51.85 26.52 -18.80
N ASP A 918 -53.13 26.70 -18.47
CA ASP A 918 -53.60 27.45 -17.29
C ASP A 918 -54.11 26.55 -16.16
N MET A 919 -53.92 25.23 -16.27
CA MET A 919 -54.15 24.31 -15.15
C MET A 919 -53.29 24.71 -13.94
N CYS A 920 -53.89 24.73 -12.75
CA CYS A 920 -53.24 25.23 -11.55
C CYS A 920 -53.12 24.19 -10.44
N THR A 921 -52.08 24.33 -9.62
CA THR A 921 -51.88 23.53 -8.41
C THR A 921 -52.93 23.85 -7.35
N ASN A 922 -52.94 23.10 -6.25
CA ASN A 922 -53.73 23.41 -5.07
C ASN A 922 -53.39 24.78 -4.47
N LEU A 923 -52.28 25.41 -4.83
CA LEU A 923 -51.92 26.78 -4.44
C LEU A 923 -52.36 27.83 -5.48
N GLY A 924 -52.99 27.42 -6.58
CA GLY A 924 -53.37 28.29 -7.70
C GLY A 924 -52.22 28.58 -8.67
N GLU A 925 -51.09 27.89 -8.54
CA GLU A 925 -49.91 28.13 -9.39
C GLU A 925 -50.08 27.45 -10.76
N THR A 926 -49.95 28.21 -11.83
CA THR A 926 -49.90 27.67 -13.20
C THR A 926 -48.47 27.39 -13.65
N ALA A 927 -48.30 26.74 -14.81
CA ALA A 927 -46.99 26.56 -15.44
C ALA A 927 -46.24 27.89 -15.62
N LEU A 928 -46.98 28.99 -15.92
CA LEU A 928 -46.41 30.33 -16.06
C LEU A 928 -45.85 30.88 -14.74
N HIS A 929 -46.52 30.63 -13.61
CA HIS A 929 -46.02 31.00 -12.28
C HIS A 929 -44.71 30.29 -11.97
N HIS A 930 -44.65 28.97 -12.19
CA HIS A 930 -43.44 28.19 -11.97
C HIS A 930 -42.29 28.61 -12.88
N ALA A 931 -42.55 28.87 -14.17
CA ALA A 931 -41.53 29.36 -15.11
C ALA A 931 -41.00 30.75 -14.72
N SER A 932 -41.91 31.65 -14.31
CA SER A 932 -41.59 33.02 -13.90
C SER A 932 -40.81 33.04 -12.57
N TRP A 933 -41.17 32.20 -11.60
CA TRP A 933 -40.48 32.10 -10.32
C TRP A 933 -39.08 31.50 -10.42
N ASN A 934 -38.84 30.60 -11.39
CA ASN A 934 -37.55 29.90 -11.55
C ASN A 934 -36.68 30.48 -12.68
N ASN A 935 -37.05 31.64 -13.24
CA ASN A 935 -36.31 32.33 -14.31
C ASN A 935 -36.17 31.56 -15.63
N HIS A 936 -37.19 30.81 -16.04
CA HIS A 936 -37.17 30.08 -17.32
C HIS A 936 -37.78 30.94 -18.43
N PHE A 937 -36.99 31.85 -18.98
CA PHE A 937 -37.45 32.85 -19.96
C PHE A 937 -38.08 32.23 -21.21
N GLU A 938 -37.42 31.26 -21.85
CA GLU A 938 -37.89 30.63 -23.08
C GLU A 938 -39.19 29.85 -22.86
N ILE A 939 -39.35 29.25 -21.67
CA ILE A 939 -40.59 28.55 -21.29
C ILE A 939 -41.70 29.57 -21.01
N THR A 940 -41.39 30.67 -20.32
CA THR A 940 -42.34 31.76 -20.07
C THR A 940 -42.86 32.31 -21.39
N GLN A 941 -41.96 32.58 -22.34
CA GLN A 941 -42.31 33.03 -23.69
C GLN A 941 -43.18 32.00 -24.41
N LEU A 942 -42.78 30.73 -24.40
CA LEU A 942 -43.52 29.67 -25.07
C LEU A 942 -44.94 29.51 -24.50
N LEU A 943 -45.11 29.58 -23.19
CA LEU A 943 -46.43 29.50 -22.53
C LEU A 943 -47.32 30.69 -22.94
N ILE A 944 -46.78 31.92 -22.93
CA ILE A 944 -47.52 33.12 -23.33
C ILE A 944 -47.91 33.06 -24.81
N GLU A 945 -47.02 32.61 -25.69
CA GLU A 945 -47.29 32.41 -27.12
C GLU A 945 -48.41 31.38 -27.38
N HIS A 946 -48.67 30.49 -26.41
CA HIS A 946 -49.76 29.52 -26.44
C HIS A 946 -50.94 29.90 -25.53
N ASN A 947 -51.17 31.20 -25.35
CA ASN A 947 -52.31 31.80 -24.64
C ASN A 947 -52.37 31.50 -23.13
N ALA A 948 -51.22 31.32 -22.45
CA ALA A 948 -51.21 31.33 -20.98
C ALA A 948 -51.68 32.69 -20.44
N SER A 949 -52.61 32.67 -19.49
CA SER A 949 -53.18 33.87 -18.90
C SER A 949 -52.17 34.54 -17.95
N VAL A 950 -51.64 35.71 -18.36
CA VAL A 950 -50.57 36.43 -17.64
C VAL A 950 -50.97 36.99 -16.27
N ASP A 951 -52.26 37.22 -16.07
CA ASP A 951 -52.84 37.86 -14.87
C ASP A 951 -53.53 36.88 -13.92
N LEU A 952 -53.42 35.55 -14.13
CA LEU A 952 -53.90 34.61 -13.13
C LEU A 952 -53.13 34.82 -11.82
N ALA A 953 -53.87 34.83 -10.71
CA ALA A 953 -53.31 35.01 -9.38
C ALA A 953 -53.35 33.68 -8.62
N ILE A 954 -52.28 33.38 -7.88
CA ILE A 954 -52.23 32.27 -6.93
C ILE A 954 -53.10 32.58 -5.69
N LYS A 955 -53.22 31.64 -4.76
CA LYS A 955 -54.07 31.80 -3.56
C LYS A 955 -53.76 33.05 -2.73
N ASP A 956 -52.50 33.48 -2.68
CA ASP A 956 -52.06 34.69 -1.97
C ASP A 956 -52.28 35.99 -2.77
N GLY A 957 -52.84 35.89 -3.98
CA GLY A 957 -53.10 37.02 -4.88
C GLY A 957 -51.90 37.42 -5.74
N GLU A 958 -50.77 36.73 -5.64
CA GLU A 958 -49.59 37.00 -6.48
C GLU A 958 -49.80 36.48 -7.91
N THR A 959 -49.46 37.32 -8.90
CA THR A 959 -49.40 36.94 -10.31
C THR A 959 -47.98 36.58 -10.73
N ALA A 960 -47.80 36.01 -11.93
CA ALA A 960 -46.48 35.82 -12.53
C ALA A 960 -45.61 37.11 -12.53
N LEU A 961 -46.24 38.28 -12.69
CA LEU A 961 -45.56 39.57 -12.63
C LEU A 961 -45.03 39.91 -11.23
N HIS A 962 -45.80 39.59 -10.17
CA HIS A 962 -45.35 39.77 -8.78
C HIS A 962 -44.13 38.89 -8.48
N LEU A 963 -44.22 37.61 -8.84
CA LEU A 963 -43.15 36.63 -8.63
C LEU A 963 -41.85 37.05 -9.33
N ALA A 964 -41.93 37.38 -10.62
CA ALA A 964 -40.77 37.81 -11.40
C ALA A 964 -40.20 39.16 -10.91
N SER A 965 -41.06 40.08 -10.50
CA SER A 965 -40.66 41.40 -9.96
C SER A 965 -40.00 41.29 -8.60
N SER A 966 -40.47 40.38 -7.73
CA SER A 966 -39.85 40.12 -6.43
C SER A 966 -38.46 39.48 -6.57
N LYS A 967 -38.28 38.58 -7.55
CA LYS A 967 -37.01 37.88 -7.78
C LYS A 967 -35.99 38.64 -8.64
N GLY A 968 -36.42 39.69 -9.32
CA GLY A 968 -35.52 40.53 -10.11
C GLY A 968 -35.33 40.10 -11.57
N TYR A 969 -36.23 39.26 -12.11
CA TYR A 969 -36.08 38.70 -13.45
C TYR A 969 -36.56 39.66 -14.55
N PHE A 970 -35.74 40.69 -14.81
CA PHE A 970 -36.07 41.78 -15.73
C PHE A 970 -36.57 41.32 -17.12
N PRO A 971 -35.96 40.34 -17.81
CA PRO A 971 -36.47 39.89 -19.11
C PRO A 971 -37.89 39.29 -19.03
N ILE A 972 -38.19 38.56 -17.96
CA ILE A 972 -39.52 37.97 -17.75
C ILE A 972 -40.54 39.05 -17.41
N VAL A 973 -40.19 40.01 -16.54
CA VAL A 973 -41.05 41.18 -16.25
C VAL A 973 -41.36 41.95 -17.54
N GLN A 974 -40.34 42.24 -18.36
CA GLN A 974 -40.52 42.93 -19.62
C GLN A 974 -41.41 42.16 -20.59
N LEU A 975 -41.24 40.83 -20.66
CA LEU A 975 -42.07 39.94 -21.47
C LEU A 975 -43.52 39.94 -21.00
N LEU A 976 -43.78 39.80 -19.70
CA LEU A 976 -45.14 39.80 -19.14
C LEU A 976 -45.86 41.13 -19.41
N ILE A 977 -45.19 42.27 -19.19
CA ILE A 977 -45.75 43.61 -19.47
C ILE A 977 -46.03 43.79 -20.97
N LYS A 978 -45.10 43.35 -21.84
CA LYS A 978 -45.30 43.39 -23.30
C LYS A 978 -46.55 42.62 -23.74
N HIS A 979 -46.90 41.57 -23.01
CA HIS A 979 -48.10 40.75 -23.24
C HIS A 979 -49.27 41.15 -22.32
N THR A 980 -49.38 42.44 -22.01
CA THR A 980 -50.54 43.08 -21.34
C THR A 980 -50.80 42.66 -19.90
N ALA A 981 -49.78 42.19 -19.16
CA ALA A 981 -49.91 41.96 -17.72
C ALA A 981 -50.26 43.26 -16.98
N SER A 982 -51.25 43.21 -16.11
CA SER A 982 -51.70 44.37 -15.33
C SER A 982 -50.71 44.70 -14.21
N VAL A 983 -50.06 45.87 -14.32
CA VAL A 983 -48.97 46.31 -13.43
C VAL A 983 -49.41 46.66 -12.00
N ASP A 984 -50.69 46.98 -11.82
CA ASP A 984 -51.29 47.43 -10.55
C ASP A 984 -52.21 46.38 -9.91
N MET A 985 -52.16 45.12 -10.37
CA MET A 985 -52.82 44.01 -9.66
C MET A 985 -52.31 43.94 -8.22
N CYS A 986 -53.20 43.69 -7.27
CA CYS A 986 -52.86 43.64 -5.86
C CYS A 986 -52.94 42.21 -5.31
N THR A 987 -51.96 41.82 -4.48
CA THR A 987 -52.01 40.61 -3.67
C THR A 987 -53.11 40.68 -2.60
N ASN A 988 -53.30 39.58 -1.86
CA ASN A 988 -54.16 39.58 -0.69
C ASN A 988 -53.69 40.54 0.42
N LEU A 989 -52.45 41.03 0.38
CA LEU A 989 -51.93 42.07 1.28
C LEU A 989 -52.03 43.48 0.69
N GLY A 990 -52.62 43.63 -0.50
CA GLY A 990 -52.70 44.93 -1.19
C GLY A 990 -51.38 45.33 -1.85
N GLU A 991 -50.42 44.41 -2.01
CA GLU A 991 -49.12 44.70 -2.61
C GLU A 991 -49.20 44.59 -4.13
N THR A 992 -48.55 45.50 -4.85
CA THR A 992 -48.43 45.45 -6.32
C THR A 992 -47.04 44.97 -6.72
N ALA A 993 -46.83 44.62 -7.99
CA ALA A 993 -45.50 44.30 -8.52
C ALA A 993 -44.45 45.40 -8.20
N LEU A 994 -44.88 46.67 -8.15
CA LEU A 994 -44.03 47.81 -7.77
C LEU A 994 -43.60 47.76 -6.30
N HIS A 995 -44.46 47.31 -5.39
CA HIS A 995 -44.12 47.09 -3.99
C HIS A 995 -43.05 46.00 -3.85
N HIS A 996 -43.23 44.86 -4.52
CA HIS A 996 -42.26 43.76 -4.49
C HIS A 996 -40.90 44.17 -5.08
N ALA A 997 -40.90 44.91 -6.21
CA ALA A 997 -39.68 45.41 -6.84
C ALA A 997 -38.95 46.43 -5.94
N SER A 998 -39.71 47.32 -5.29
CA SER A 998 -39.18 48.36 -4.40
C SER A 998 -38.63 47.76 -3.10
N TRP A 999 -39.30 46.77 -2.53
CA TRP A 999 -38.86 46.06 -1.32
C TRP A 999 -37.59 45.21 -1.54
N ASN A 1000 -37.39 44.68 -2.75
CA ASN A 1000 -36.25 43.81 -3.06
C ASN A 1000 -35.11 44.52 -3.82
N ASN A 1001 -35.13 45.85 -3.91
CA ASN A 1001 -34.13 46.68 -4.59
C ASN A 1001 -33.96 46.43 -6.09
N HIS A 1002 -35.02 46.12 -6.81
CA HIS A 1002 -34.95 45.87 -8.26
C HIS A 1002 -35.18 47.15 -9.05
N PHE A 1003 -34.17 48.03 -9.09
CA PHE A 1003 -34.27 49.37 -9.71
C PHE A 1003 -34.78 49.33 -11.16
N LYS A 1004 -34.22 48.49 -12.02
CA LYS A 1004 -34.62 48.41 -13.44
C LYS A 1004 -36.07 47.95 -13.62
N ILE A 1005 -36.54 47.04 -12.76
CA ILE A 1005 -37.94 46.58 -12.78
C ILE A 1005 -38.85 47.67 -12.24
N THR A 1006 -38.46 48.34 -11.15
CA THR A 1006 -39.20 49.49 -10.61
C THR A 1006 -39.38 50.57 -11.67
N GLN A 1007 -38.29 50.94 -12.37
CA GLN A 1007 -38.33 51.88 -13.47
C GLN A 1007 -39.26 51.40 -14.59
N LEU A 1008 -39.12 50.15 -15.01
CA LEU A 1008 -39.93 49.57 -16.08
C LEU A 1008 -41.44 49.58 -15.74
N LEU A 1009 -41.80 49.24 -14.50
CA LEU A 1009 -43.19 49.25 -14.02
C LEU A 1009 -43.77 50.67 -14.05
N ILE A 1010 -43.02 51.66 -13.56
CA ILE A 1010 -43.45 53.08 -13.58
C ILE A 1010 -43.60 53.60 -15.01
N GLU A 1011 -42.66 53.26 -15.91
CA GLU A 1011 -42.73 53.62 -17.33
C GLU A 1011 -43.96 53.02 -18.04
N HIS A 1012 -44.54 51.95 -17.48
CA HIS A 1012 -45.78 51.32 -17.95
C HIS A 1012 -47.00 51.68 -17.07
N ASN A 1013 -46.99 52.87 -16.47
CA ASN A 1013 -48.07 53.47 -15.69
C ASN A 1013 -48.45 52.76 -14.38
N ALA A 1014 -47.51 52.06 -13.72
CA ALA A 1014 -47.74 51.59 -12.35
C ALA A 1014 -47.97 52.77 -11.39
N SER A 1015 -49.02 52.70 -10.59
CA SER A 1015 -49.35 53.77 -9.65
C SER A 1015 -48.40 53.75 -8.45
N VAL A 1016 -47.61 54.82 -8.32
CA VAL A 1016 -46.54 54.95 -7.32
C VAL A 1016 -47.03 55.11 -5.88
N ASP A 1017 -48.30 55.52 -5.70
CA ASP A 1017 -48.91 55.82 -4.40
C ASP A 1017 -49.99 54.81 -3.99
N LEU A 1018 -50.15 53.68 -4.70
CA LEU A 1018 -50.97 52.59 -4.19
C LEU A 1018 -50.41 52.13 -2.84
N ALA A 1019 -51.31 51.89 -1.89
CA ALA A 1019 -50.96 51.51 -0.53
C ALA A 1019 -51.39 50.07 -0.26
N THR A 1020 -50.53 49.32 0.43
CA THR A 1020 -50.85 47.99 0.96
C THR A 1020 -51.95 48.04 2.03
N LYS A 1021 -52.40 46.88 2.49
CA LYS A 1021 -53.32 46.75 3.63
C LYS A 1021 -52.77 47.30 4.95
N ASP A 1022 -51.47 47.59 5.04
CA ASP A 1022 -50.86 48.28 6.19
C ASP A 1022 -50.66 49.79 5.93
N GLY A 1023 -51.12 50.27 4.78
CA GLY A 1023 -50.98 51.67 4.35
C GLY A 1023 -49.57 52.01 3.83
N LYS A 1024 -48.72 51.01 3.56
CA LYS A 1024 -47.37 51.25 3.01
C LYS A 1024 -47.46 51.44 1.50
N THR A 1025 -46.85 52.50 0.97
CA THR A 1025 -46.64 52.68 -0.47
C THR A 1025 -45.28 52.13 -0.90
N ALA A 1026 -45.00 52.02 -2.20
CA ALA A 1026 -43.67 51.67 -2.71
C ALA A 1026 -42.56 52.57 -2.12
N LEU A 1027 -42.84 53.87 -1.92
CA LEU A 1027 -41.90 54.82 -1.30
C LEU A 1027 -41.62 54.51 0.17
N HIS A 1028 -42.63 54.06 0.91
CA HIS A 1028 -42.45 53.61 2.29
C HIS A 1028 -41.51 52.41 2.35
N LEU A 1029 -41.73 51.40 1.51
CA LEU A 1029 -40.91 50.19 1.46
C LEU A 1029 -39.46 50.50 1.07
N ALA A 1030 -39.25 51.32 0.03
CA ALA A 1030 -37.91 51.72 -0.40
C ALA A 1030 -37.18 52.57 0.66
N SER A 1031 -37.90 53.41 1.39
CA SER A 1031 -37.33 54.24 2.46
C SER A 1031 -37.04 53.45 3.74
N GLU A 1032 -37.91 52.50 4.08
CA GLU A 1032 -37.73 51.55 5.19
C GLU A 1032 -36.51 50.64 4.98
N MET A 1033 -36.17 50.34 3.73
CA MET A 1033 -35.01 49.51 3.36
C MET A 1033 -33.77 50.32 2.92
N GLY A 1034 -33.88 51.66 2.84
CA GLY A 1034 -32.78 52.57 2.53
C GLY A 1034 -32.30 52.60 1.07
N TYR A 1035 -33.14 52.22 0.12
CA TYR A 1035 -32.78 52.14 -1.31
C TYR A 1035 -32.87 53.50 -2.00
N LEU A 1036 -31.76 54.26 -1.94
CA LEU A 1036 -31.65 55.62 -2.46
C LEU A 1036 -32.12 55.79 -3.91
N ASP A 1037 -31.66 54.93 -4.81
CA ASP A 1037 -31.96 55.07 -6.24
C ASP A 1037 -33.46 54.87 -6.51
N ILE A 1038 -34.10 53.92 -5.81
CA ILE A 1038 -35.54 53.66 -5.91
C ILE A 1038 -36.35 54.80 -5.27
N VAL A 1039 -35.92 55.30 -4.11
CA VAL A 1039 -36.55 56.47 -3.46
C VAL A 1039 -36.52 57.69 -4.39
N GLN A 1040 -35.36 58.00 -4.97
CA GLN A 1040 -35.23 59.11 -5.92
C GLN A 1040 -36.08 58.90 -7.18
N LEU A 1041 -36.13 57.67 -7.69
CA LEU A 1041 -36.95 57.32 -8.84
C LEU A 1041 -38.44 57.52 -8.55
N LEU A 1042 -38.95 57.02 -7.42
CA LEU A 1042 -40.35 57.16 -7.02
C LEU A 1042 -40.73 58.64 -6.83
N ILE A 1043 -39.88 59.42 -6.14
CA ILE A 1043 -40.09 60.86 -5.94
C ILE A 1043 -40.11 61.62 -7.28
N LYS A 1044 -39.18 61.29 -8.19
CA LYS A 1044 -39.13 61.88 -9.54
C LYS A 1044 -40.43 61.63 -10.33
N HIS A 1045 -41.12 60.55 -10.02
CA HIS A 1045 -42.43 60.20 -10.60
C HIS A 1045 -43.61 60.58 -9.71
N ASN A 1046 -43.45 61.63 -8.89
CA ASN A 1046 -44.48 62.26 -8.06
C ASN A 1046 -45.07 61.37 -6.94
N ALA A 1047 -44.30 60.43 -6.38
CA ALA A 1047 -44.72 59.72 -5.17
C ALA A 1047 -44.92 60.69 -3.99
N SER A 1048 -46.05 60.58 -3.31
CA SER A 1048 -46.41 61.42 -2.17
C SER A 1048 -45.54 61.10 -0.95
N VAL A 1049 -44.60 61.99 -0.65
CA VAL A 1049 -43.61 61.86 0.45
C VAL A 1049 -44.22 61.88 1.86
N ASP A 1050 -45.42 62.46 2.00
CA ASP A 1050 -46.13 62.63 3.27
C ASP A 1050 -47.31 61.68 3.46
N SER A 1051 -47.49 60.72 2.55
CA SER A 1051 -48.43 59.62 2.74
C SER A 1051 -48.14 58.90 4.07
N CYS A 1052 -49.19 58.52 4.79
CA CYS A 1052 -49.07 57.89 6.09
C CYS A 1052 -49.55 56.43 6.06
N THR A 1053 -48.76 55.54 6.64
CA THR A 1053 -49.18 54.16 6.96
C THR A 1053 -50.32 54.15 7.99
N HIS A 1054 -50.93 52.99 8.21
CA HIS A 1054 -51.94 52.82 9.26
C HIS A 1054 -51.44 53.18 10.67
N ASN A 1055 -50.12 53.18 10.91
CA ASN A 1055 -49.52 53.61 12.18
C ASN A 1055 -49.14 55.10 12.23
N GLY A 1056 -49.55 55.88 11.23
CA GLY A 1056 -49.22 57.30 11.10
C GLY A 1056 -47.76 57.56 10.73
N LYS A 1057 -47.01 56.54 10.29
CA LYS A 1057 -45.60 56.70 9.85
C LYS A 1057 -45.55 57.11 8.39
N THR A 1058 -44.78 58.15 8.08
CA THR A 1058 -44.41 58.53 6.70
C THR A 1058 -43.14 57.82 6.25
N ALA A 1059 -42.78 57.92 4.97
CA ALA A 1059 -41.50 57.44 4.44
C ALA A 1059 -40.29 58.00 5.22
N LEU A 1060 -40.37 59.27 5.66
CA LEU A 1060 -39.35 59.92 6.49
C LEU A 1060 -39.24 59.29 7.88
N HIS A 1061 -40.35 58.93 8.52
CA HIS A 1061 -40.33 58.22 9.81
C HIS A 1061 -39.66 56.84 9.67
N LEU A 1062 -40.03 56.07 8.65
CA LEU A 1062 -39.47 54.73 8.42
C LEU A 1062 -37.98 54.76 8.10
N ALA A 1063 -37.51 55.75 7.34
CA ALA A 1063 -36.08 55.95 7.08
C ALA A 1063 -35.28 56.23 8.35
N LEU A 1064 -35.81 57.04 9.27
CA LEU A 1064 -35.14 57.39 10.53
C LEU A 1064 -35.19 56.26 11.57
N GLU A 1065 -36.30 55.50 11.64
CA GLU A 1065 -36.41 54.37 12.56
C GLU A 1065 -35.41 53.25 12.24
N ASN A 1066 -35.15 53.03 10.94
CA ASN A 1066 -34.26 51.99 10.41
C ASN A 1066 -32.85 52.52 10.05
N ASP A 1067 -32.49 53.72 10.51
CA ASP A 1067 -31.14 54.29 10.42
C ASP A 1067 -30.65 54.53 8.96
N HIS A 1068 -31.57 54.71 8.01
CA HIS A 1068 -31.29 54.94 6.59
C HIS A 1068 -31.14 56.43 6.26
N LEU A 1069 -30.03 57.02 6.71
CA LEU A 1069 -29.79 58.47 6.60
C LEU A 1069 -29.60 58.97 5.16
N ASN A 1070 -29.17 58.09 4.26
CA ASN A 1070 -28.97 58.38 2.84
C ASN A 1070 -30.27 58.79 2.11
N VAL A 1071 -31.43 58.24 2.53
CA VAL A 1071 -32.73 58.56 1.91
C VAL A 1071 -33.44 59.75 2.55
N VAL A 1072 -33.01 60.17 3.75
CA VAL A 1072 -33.60 61.28 4.51
C VAL A 1072 -33.46 62.61 3.76
N GLN A 1073 -32.26 62.94 3.26
CA GLN A 1073 -32.04 64.21 2.57
C GLN A 1073 -32.86 64.32 1.26
N PRO A 1074 -32.93 63.30 0.40
CA PRO A 1074 -33.84 63.28 -0.75
C PRO A 1074 -35.31 63.53 -0.39
N LEU A 1075 -35.82 62.93 0.70
CA LEU A 1075 -37.20 63.12 1.16
C LEU A 1075 -37.44 64.56 1.64
N ILE A 1076 -36.53 65.10 2.46
CA ILE A 1076 -36.60 66.50 2.94
C ILE A 1076 -36.57 67.48 1.76
N ASN A 1077 -35.66 67.29 0.81
CA ASN A 1077 -35.52 68.17 -0.35
C ASN A 1077 -36.79 68.23 -1.24
N HIS A 1078 -37.69 67.25 -1.10
CA HIS A 1078 -38.99 67.22 -1.79
C HIS A 1078 -40.15 67.52 -0.83
N ASN A 1079 -39.89 68.35 0.19
CA ASN A 1079 -40.87 68.88 1.15
C ASN A 1079 -41.55 67.83 2.03
N ALA A 1080 -40.89 66.72 2.37
CA ALA A 1080 -41.42 65.81 3.40
C ALA A 1080 -41.57 66.54 4.74
N SER A 1081 -42.78 66.51 5.30
CA SER A 1081 -43.11 67.18 6.55
C SER A 1081 -42.45 66.50 7.74
N VAL A 1082 -41.64 67.28 8.46
CA VAL A 1082 -40.99 66.88 9.71
C VAL A 1082 -41.93 66.95 10.92
N HIS A 1083 -43.16 67.45 10.74
CA HIS A 1083 -44.13 67.74 11.80
C HIS A 1083 -45.26 66.71 11.91
N LEU A 1084 -45.39 65.80 10.92
CA LEU A 1084 -46.39 64.74 10.99
C LEU A 1084 -46.08 63.82 12.18
N VAL A 1085 -47.15 63.38 12.85
CA VAL A 1085 -47.07 62.64 14.12
C VAL A 1085 -47.55 61.22 13.91
N THR A 1086 -46.75 60.24 14.34
CA THR A 1086 -47.14 58.82 14.39
C THR A 1086 -48.22 58.57 15.44
N LYS A 1087 -48.85 57.39 15.43
CA LYS A 1087 -49.82 57.00 16.47
C LYS A 1087 -49.24 57.00 17.89
N ASP A 1088 -47.92 56.83 18.01
CA ASP A 1088 -47.20 56.87 19.29
C ASP A 1088 -46.80 58.31 19.71
N GLY A 1089 -47.22 59.34 18.97
CA GLY A 1089 -46.92 60.73 19.29
C GLY A 1089 -45.56 61.24 18.80
N ASN A 1090 -44.77 60.40 18.11
CA ASN A 1090 -43.44 60.77 17.63
C ASN A 1090 -43.50 61.49 16.27
N THR A 1091 -42.75 62.57 16.13
CA THR A 1091 -42.44 63.19 14.83
C THR A 1091 -41.06 62.73 14.33
N ALA A 1092 -40.73 63.04 13.07
CA ALA A 1092 -39.39 62.81 12.51
C ALA A 1092 -38.27 63.44 13.39
N LEU A 1093 -38.53 64.60 14.00
CA LEU A 1093 -37.61 65.26 14.93
C LEU A 1093 -37.38 64.44 16.22
N HIS A 1094 -38.45 63.87 16.79
CA HIS A 1094 -38.35 63.02 17.98
C HIS A 1094 -37.47 61.79 17.70
N LEU A 1095 -37.68 61.14 16.56
CA LEU A 1095 -36.91 59.96 16.15
C LEU A 1095 -35.43 60.29 15.90
N ALA A 1096 -35.14 61.37 15.15
CA ALA A 1096 -33.77 61.80 14.88
C ALA A 1096 -33.03 62.24 16.16
N SER A 1097 -33.73 62.86 17.11
CA SER A 1097 -33.17 63.25 18.42
C SER A 1097 -32.90 62.03 19.31
N GLN A 1098 -33.84 61.09 19.39
CA GLN A 1098 -33.69 59.86 20.16
C GLN A 1098 -32.50 59.00 19.68
N LYS A 1099 -32.26 58.99 18.37
CA LYS A 1099 -31.16 58.24 17.73
C LYS A 1099 -29.83 59.01 17.63
N GLY A 1100 -29.81 60.31 17.95
CA GLY A 1100 -28.60 61.13 17.99
C GLY A 1100 -28.09 61.64 16.63
N TYR A 1101 -28.96 61.80 15.63
CA TYR A 1101 -28.56 62.21 14.27
C TYR A 1101 -28.39 63.72 14.11
N LEU A 1102 -27.29 64.25 14.64
CA LEU A 1102 -26.98 65.69 14.68
C LEU A 1102 -27.05 66.38 13.30
N ASP A 1103 -26.50 65.77 12.25
CA ASP A 1103 -26.48 66.35 10.91
C ASP A 1103 -27.90 66.43 10.29
N ILE A 1104 -28.76 65.47 10.60
CA ILE A 1104 -30.16 65.44 10.17
C ILE A 1104 -30.98 66.47 10.94
N LEU A 1105 -30.75 66.61 12.24
CA LEU A 1105 -31.39 67.63 13.07
C LEU A 1105 -31.07 69.04 12.55
N GLN A 1106 -29.81 69.29 12.17
CA GLN A 1106 -29.42 70.55 11.53
C GLN A 1106 -30.13 70.75 10.18
N SER A 1107 -30.27 69.69 9.37
CA SER A 1107 -31.00 69.74 8.10
C SER A 1107 -32.49 70.07 8.30
N PHE A 1108 -33.15 69.47 9.30
CA PHE A 1108 -34.54 69.79 9.67
C PHE A 1108 -34.73 71.26 10.06
N ILE A 1109 -33.83 71.80 10.90
CA ILE A 1109 -33.88 73.21 11.32
C ILE A 1109 -33.70 74.15 10.13
N LYS A 1110 -32.72 73.86 9.25
CA LYS A 1110 -32.44 74.66 8.06
C LYS A 1110 -33.61 74.66 7.06
N HIS A 1111 -34.33 73.56 6.94
CA HIS A 1111 -35.52 73.44 6.09
C HIS A 1111 -36.76 74.11 6.70
N GLN A 1112 -36.83 74.20 8.03
CA GLN A 1112 -37.87 74.93 8.75
C GLN A 1112 -37.71 76.44 8.57
N GLU A 1113 -36.48 76.95 8.59
CA GLU A 1113 -36.16 78.37 8.33
C GLU A 1113 -36.48 78.78 6.87
N SER A 1114 -36.27 77.88 5.89
CA SER A 1114 -36.56 78.16 4.47
C SER A 1114 -38.06 78.15 4.14
N THR A 1115 -38.85 77.25 4.75
CA THR A 1115 -40.31 77.19 4.58
C THR A 1115 -41.02 78.38 5.25
N LEU A 1116 -40.58 78.79 6.44
CA LEU A 1116 -41.09 79.99 7.14
C LEU A 1116 -40.79 81.30 6.39
N ALA A 1117 -39.74 81.36 5.57
CA ALA A 1117 -39.42 82.52 4.74
C ALA A 1117 -40.38 82.70 3.53
N THR A 1118 -41.24 81.71 3.22
CA THR A 1118 -42.14 81.75 2.05
C THR A 1118 -43.61 82.07 2.38
N HIS A 1119 -44.01 82.13 3.66
CA HIS A 1119 -45.36 82.53 4.07
C HIS A 1119 -45.40 83.96 4.63
N ASN A 1120 -45.83 84.90 3.79
CA ASN A 1120 -46.23 86.25 4.18
C ASN A 1120 -47.50 86.22 5.07
N PRO A 1121 -47.60 87.05 6.13
CA PRO A 1121 -48.77 87.12 7.00
C PRO A 1121 -49.80 88.13 6.50
N THR A 1122 -50.93 87.67 5.94
CA THR A 1122 -52.21 88.42 5.90
C THR A 1122 -53.41 87.47 5.74
N GLN A 1123 -54.45 87.69 6.56
CA GLN A 1123 -55.79 87.01 6.68
C GLN A 1123 -55.78 85.72 7.54
N MET A 1124 -56.53 85.58 8.64
CA MET A 1124 -57.87 86.06 9.07
C MET A 1124 -57.84 86.49 10.55
N ALA A 1125 -58.37 87.66 10.93
CA ALA A 1125 -59.75 87.82 11.40
C ALA A 1125 -60.83 87.10 10.59
#